data_AF-A0A7X7RWH3-F1
#
_entry.id   AF-A0A7X7RWH3-F1
#
_cell.length_a   1.000
_cell.length_b   1.000
_cell.length_c   1.000
_cell.angle_alpha   90.00
_cell.angle_beta   90.00
_cell.angle_gamma   90.00
#
_symmetry.space_group_name_H-M   'P 1'
#
loop_
_entity.id
_entity.type
_entity.pdbx_description
1 polymer ?
#
loop_
_entity_poly.entity_id
_entity_poly.type
_entity_poly.pdbx_seq_one_letter_code
_entity_poly.pdbx_strand_id
1 'polypeptide(L)'
;MRILLLAILLAIPCLAEPFIHKTDAYEFQFDGKSGGHLKTHGKTIAINRLWSIAFYRHQNVDSKNFLGDDWKGNVTTEFSQDRSSVDIKYDSQRLGLTITLDFKPEYIDFNAHIRKTTIPILYLYLPAETDFPTDDMSKFLFPYSGQEAHGIAFLPSYFGEHKPPHANYAPASTGQEPYKAFLGDTLAMKNDDEPEAQLQLTELGKTWFSKADADYITSALLKVPRPTKDGHGDLELIRNTSGVALAGFRFGGKGYFFRLGSNGNNSMDKGSELTKRLVVATMNGLQLREPELLKGKKIAVVSLANGPIHGCWTPTKVPEWETLFALARFKHLYNAQFIKLDTPDAMREALKSKDVGMILNPYGEYFPSGDKNKLMSDLALVKDFVRDGGVWWEIGGFSFHYVLEPKPYLYHETINPAGVADWCSAQYADGSVTIFGIRPVMRRPWDAERYTNPSLIAIAGKGNAANFQHAWIMATEPGMTWKSQPLRWKFTYKSPQEALDEYAKLLEIKGSLEAKVTRPGVLDKLKNAVLFKFDDRTAEDQIKAIDTLPKNNIVHYAEYLKGGFDKEYPDHLPCNPRWGSDDDLRKLIDRAHELGHLAVPYTNTSWWCEDPRGPTFLEAGDAPLSRTREGKLKHEKYARNEGYTICFHHPAVIAAHRKVRKQMTEDFKHDLLFQDQVGCRGFTWDYNPYDPLKASCREGMHSLSMEDAQHIPVGCEDANDRVLNFETLICGTVWGTVPVDGQYRFRHLKYKFPEGEWQFFPILSYLGHDQCLFTPHDLGHFIRRPEHLCVAVAFGLTMSDTWNCRDHRSAFKKNWVHWLDAVQKTAAADYAGKKLLDFRYLEEGHNRPFPHELLYTRYADDIVIVSNMGDKPIALKGLVDVTGLPREELNWLDGQTLPGYGFYISSPRVRVARINATNQDAIASIALAYRNGQVSGTVMTSNNATIALPVPETWSNTTAKWVDFAGVEQQVAIQCQKGMLTMTTPKADIADLDMPKAYANTAPKSQAGLSNKVAIYAPKSFPDEPFKAQVSAWQTELKRHIADQGLAITMLETPQAMVEAISRPVGDSQRPFAIIAPYHEHLFLAADMDPFEVLGKIKRFVDTGGIWWATGGQPFHYCRIEEAPGQWKKITIGGSGLATIGATTPITYVDESGVPLEATDAGKAWFGEARSERIASYFGNAQRPFLYPEDKLPLVMAGAVPYIAPIRCEGWGYFFNIGGFNVKIEEAADIVSGTLIHLWNNPWEPNNPAKRVTLWRF
;
A
#
# COMPACT_ATOMS: atom_id res chain seq x y z
N MET A 1 33.51 -34.99 66.90
CA MET A 1 34.20 -35.13 65.59
C MET A 1 33.28 -35.59 64.45
N ARG A 2 32.47 -36.66 64.57
CA ARG A 2 31.54 -37.08 63.48
C ARG A 2 30.44 -36.06 63.13
N ILE A 3 30.00 -35.22 64.07
CA ILE A 3 29.03 -34.13 63.81
C ILE A 3 29.71 -32.89 63.18
N LEU A 4 31.03 -32.71 63.41
CA LEU A 4 31.80 -31.62 62.80
C LEU A 4 32.16 -31.94 61.34
N LEU A 5 32.29 -33.22 60.96
CA LEU A 5 32.46 -33.65 59.57
C LEU A 5 31.17 -33.54 58.74
N LEU A 6 29.98 -33.61 59.35
CA LEU A 6 28.71 -33.34 58.65
C LEU A 6 28.46 -31.83 58.46
N ALA A 7 28.99 -30.98 59.35
CA ALA A 7 28.85 -29.52 59.23
C ALA A 7 29.89 -28.88 58.28
N ILE A 8 31.00 -29.55 57.97
CA ILE A 8 31.99 -29.08 56.98
C ILE A 8 31.65 -29.55 55.54
N LEU A 9 30.61 -30.37 55.38
CA LEU A 9 29.91 -30.60 54.10
C LEU A 9 28.82 -29.53 53.84
N LEU A 10 28.98 -28.33 54.42
CA LEU A 10 28.19 -27.15 54.07
C LEU A 10 28.56 -26.71 52.65
N ALA A 11 27.69 -27.07 51.70
CA ALA A 11 27.47 -26.43 50.41
C ALA A 11 28.73 -25.86 49.74
N ILE A 12 29.62 -26.75 49.25
CA ILE A 12 30.39 -26.39 48.07
C ILE A 12 29.33 -26.11 46.99
N PRO A 13 29.24 -24.89 46.42
CA PRO A 13 28.37 -24.64 45.30
C PRO A 13 28.82 -25.60 44.20
N CYS A 14 28.05 -26.67 43.98
CA CYS A 14 28.28 -27.60 42.90
C CYS A 14 27.91 -26.85 41.62
N LEU A 15 28.86 -26.07 41.11
CA LEU A 15 28.73 -25.43 39.81
C LEU A 15 28.48 -26.52 38.78
N ALA A 16 27.51 -26.30 37.90
CA ALA A 16 27.27 -27.19 36.77
C ALA A 16 28.58 -27.45 36.01
N GLU A 17 28.87 -28.73 35.76
CA GLU A 17 30.05 -29.11 34.98
C GLU A 17 29.80 -28.77 33.50
N PRO A 18 30.75 -28.08 32.83
CA PRO A 18 30.72 -27.94 31.38
C PRO A 18 30.64 -29.32 30.72
N PHE A 19 29.88 -29.44 29.63
CA PHE A 19 29.74 -30.71 28.93
C PHE A 19 29.67 -30.51 27.42
N ILE A 20 29.95 -31.60 26.70
CA ILE A 20 29.85 -31.68 25.24
C ILE A 20 28.98 -32.89 24.89
N HIS A 21 27.99 -32.68 24.04
CA HIS A 21 27.23 -33.73 23.37
C HIS A 21 27.55 -33.70 21.88
N LYS A 22 27.77 -34.86 21.27
CA LYS A 22 28.17 -34.96 19.86
C LYS A 22 27.40 -36.06 19.14
N THR A 23 26.92 -35.73 17.95
CA THR A 23 26.35 -36.64 16.96
C THR A 23 27.09 -36.46 15.63
N ASP A 24 26.66 -37.18 14.59
CA ASP A 24 27.20 -36.99 13.24
C ASP A 24 26.73 -35.66 12.62
N ALA A 25 25.58 -35.12 13.05
CA ALA A 25 25.00 -33.90 12.50
C ALA A 25 25.43 -32.62 13.24
N TYR A 26 25.74 -32.71 14.53
CA TYR A 26 26.13 -31.55 15.33
C TYR A 26 26.95 -31.89 16.59
N GLU A 27 27.59 -30.86 17.15
CA GLU A 27 28.26 -30.89 18.45
C GLU A 27 27.74 -29.71 19.29
N PHE A 28 27.10 -29.98 20.42
CA PHE A 28 26.63 -28.97 21.36
C PHE A 28 27.52 -28.94 22.60
N GLN A 29 28.03 -27.75 22.94
CA GLN A 29 28.84 -27.53 24.14
C GLN A 29 28.18 -26.50 25.05
N PHE A 30 27.99 -26.86 26.32
CA PHE A 30 27.58 -25.95 27.39
C PHE A 30 28.78 -25.52 28.23
N ASP A 31 28.88 -24.23 28.56
CA ASP A 31 30.02 -23.64 29.29
C ASP A 31 29.97 -23.86 30.82
N GLY A 32 28.93 -24.53 31.33
CA GLY A 32 28.71 -24.78 32.75
C GLY A 32 28.01 -23.65 33.50
N LYS A 33 27.67 -22.54 32.84
CA LYS A 33 27.09 -21.34 33.50
C LYS A 33 26.01 -20.68 32.67
N SER A 34 26.39 -20.05 31.57
CA SER A 34 25.64 -18.98 30.92
C SER A 34 25.24 -19.26 29.49
N GLY A 35 25.97 -20.11 28.78
CA GLY A 35 25.85 -20.24 27.34
C GLY A 35 26.66 -21.41 26.80
N GLY A 36 27.08 -21.29 25.55
CA GLY A 36 27.74 -22.39 24.87
C GLY A 36 28.01 -22.12 23.40
N HIS A 37 28.32 -23.19 22.67
CA HIS A 37 28.38 -23.14 21.22
C HIS A 37 27.85 -24.44 20.61
N LEU A 38 27.37 -24.31 19.38
CA LEU A 38 26.89 -25.40 18.56
C LEU A 38 27.74 -25.45 17.28
N LYS A 39 28.32 -26.60 16.95
CA LYS A 39 29.01 -26.82 15.67
C LYS A 39 28.17 -27.70 14.76
N THR A 40 28.00 -27.26 13.53
CA THR A 40 27.32 -28.00 12.46
C THR A 40 27.69 -27.36 11.13
N HIS A 41 27.73 -28.12 10.03
CA HIS A 41 28.01 -27.55 8.69
C HIS A 41 29.33 -26.75 8.62
N GLY A 42 30.35 -27.19 9.35
CA GLY A 42 31.62 -26.45 9.48
C GLY A 42 31.51 -25.08 10.18
N LYS A 43 30.32 -24.68 10.64
CA LYS A 43 30.04 -23.42 11.34
C LYS A 43 30.06 -23.62 12.84
N THR A 44 30.43 -22.56 13.56
CA THR A 44 30.30 -22.48 15.02
C THR A 44 29.29 -21.38 15.34
N ILE A 45 28.14 -21.77 15.85
CA ILE A 45 27.06 -20.89 16.28
C ILE A 45 27.23 -20.63 17.78
N ALA A 46 27.34 -19.37 18.18
CA ALA A 46 27.56 -19.01 19.57
C ALA A 46 26.23 -18.79 20.30
N ILE A 47 26.02 -19.46 21.42
CA ILE A 47 24.88 -19.22 22.32
C ILE A 47 25.42 -18.35 23.48
N ASN A 48 25.38 -17.04 23.31
CA ASN A 48 25.96 -16.08 24.25
C ASN A 48 25.16 -16.00 25.56
N ARG A 49 23.84 -16.18 25.48
CA ARG A 49 22.93 -16.30 26.62
C ARG A 49 21.94 -17.42 26.36
N LEU A 50 22.03 -18.48 27.15
CA LEU A 50 21.09 -19.62 27.06
C LEU A 50 19.65 -19.20 27.35
N TRP A 51 19.41 -18.36 28.35
CA TRP A 51 18.05 -17.90 28.66
C TRP A 51 18.03 -16.49 29.23
N SER A 52 16.87 -15.83 29.15
CA SER A 52 16.57 -14.54 29.78
C SER A 52 15.11 -14.50 30.20
N ILE A 53 14.81 -13.83 31.31
CA ILE A 53 13.44 -13.64 31.81
C ILE A 53 13.17 -12.14 31.95
N ALA A 54 12.04 -11.72 31.37
CA ALA A 54 11.50 -10.39 31.60
C ALA A 54 10.37 -10.43 32.62
N PHE A 55 10.51 -9.62 33.67
CA PHE A 55 9.57 -9.54 34.78
C PHE A 55 8.67 -8.30 34.67
N TYR A 56 7.49 -8.36 35.28
CA TYR A 56 6.64 -7.18 35.39
C TYR A 56 7.20 -6.19 36.43
N ARG A 57 7.55 -4.96 35.99
CA ARG A 57 8.09 -3.87 36.83
C ARG A 57 9.30 -4.27 37.68
N HIS A 58 10.15 -5.16 37.17
CA HIS A 58 11.40 -5.56 37.81
C HIS A 58 12.47 -5.73 36.73
N GLN A 59 13.74 -5.56 37.10
CA GLN A 59 14.87 -5.75 36.18
C GLN A 59 14.89 -7.19 35.64
N ASN A 60 15.13 -7.32 34.32
CA ASN A 60 15.30 -8.61 33.65
C ASN A 60 16.54 -9.33 34.21
N VAL A 61 16.52 -10.67 34.15
CA VAL A 61 17.68 -11.50 34.50
C VAL A 61 17.95 -12.49 33.39
N ASP A 62 19.22 -12.77 33.15
CA ASP A 62 19.68 -13.74 32.17
C ASP A 62 20.63 -14.77 32.79
N SER A 63 20.95 -15.81 32.03
CA SER A 63 21.84 -16.89 32.44
C SER A 63 23.25 -16.43 32.85
N LYS A 64 23.73 -15.26 32.41
CA LYS A 64 25.05 -14.71 32.75
C LYS A 64 25.02 -13.96 34.08
N ASN A 65 23.99 -13.13 34.28
CA ASN A 65 23.85 -12.26 35.43
C ASN A 65 23.15 -12.94 36.62
N PHE A 66 22.51 -14.10 36.42
CA PHE A 66 21.81 -14.86 37.47
C PHE A 66 22.70 -15.32 38.63
N LEU A 67 23.98 -15.57 38.36
CA LEU A 67 24.98 -15.95 39.38
C LEU A 67 25.51 -14.74 40.17
N GLY A 68 25.19 -13.52 39.75
CA GLY A 68 25.62 -12.29 40.41
C GLY A 68 24.94 -12.04 41.76
N ASP A 69 25.44 -11.05 42.49
CA ASP A 69 25.03 -10.74 43.87
C ASP A 69 23.54 -10.41 44.03
N ASP A 70 22.89 -9.90 42.98
CA ASP A 70 21.47 -9.52 42.99
C ASP A 70 20.52 -10.73 43.07
N TRP A 71 20.92 -11.86 42.48
CA TRP A 71 20.09 -13.07 42.41
C TRP A 71 20.63 -14.21 43.26
N LYS A 72 21.95 -14.23 43.54
CA LYS A 72 22.65 -15.29 44.29
C LYS A 72 22.23 -16.68 43.82
N GLY A 73 22.09 -16.82 42.50
CA GLY A 73 21.65 -18.05 41.87
C GLY A 73 22.67 -19.16 41.98
N ASN A 74 22.19 -20.40 41.92
CA ASN A 74 23.00 -21.61 41.75
C ASN A 74 22.58 -22.34 40.47
N VAL A 75 23.52 -23.03 39.83
CA VAL A 75 23.28 -23.80 38.60
C VAL A 75 23.78 -25.22 38.78
N THR A 76 22.92 -26.21 38.54
CA THR A 76 23.28 -27.63 38.54
C THR A 76 22.85 -28.30 37.24
N THR A 77 23.55 -29.38 36.85
CA THR A 77 23.26 -30.19 35.68
C THR A 77 22.97 -31.63 36.07
N GLU A 78 21.97 -32.25 35.45
CA GLU A 78 21.60 -33.65 35.68
C GLU A 78 21.29 -34.33 34.35
N PHE A 79 22.06 -35.36 34.00
CA PHE A 79 21.84 -36.14 32.78
C PHE A 79 20.85 -37.28 33.02
N SER A 80 20.08 -37.63 32.00
CA SER A 80 19.36 -38.90 31.95
C SER A 80 20.34 -40.08 32.01
N GLN A 81 19.87 -41.25 32.42
CA GLN A 81 20.71 -42.46 32.57
C GLN A 81 21.41 -42.85 31.25
N ASP A 82 20.74 -42.65 30.12
CA ASP A 82 21.26 -42.90 28.77
C ASP A 82 21.97 -41.68 28.15
N ARG A 83 22.05 -40.56 28.87
CA ARG A 83 22.56 -39.26 28.42
C ARG A 83 21.89 -38.71 27.15
N SER A 84 20.65 -39.15 26.86
CA SER A 84 19.85 -38.61 25.77
C SER A 84 19.18 -37.27 26.11
N SER A 85 19.17 -36.86 27.38
CA SER A 85 18.77 -35.53 27.79
C SER A 85 19.56 -35.00 28.99
N VAL A 86 19.52 -33.68 29.20
CA VAL A 86 20.12 -33.00 30.36
C VAL A 86 19.20 -31.91 30.89
N ASP A 87 19.01 -31.90 32.21
CA ASP A 87 18.34 -30.84 32.94
C ASP A 87 19.38 -29.87 33.51
N ILE A 88 19.28 -28.60 33.12
CA ILE A 88 20.07 -27.49 33.65
C ILE A 88 19.17 -26.68 34.60
N LYS A 89 19.42 -26.78 35.89
CA LYS A 89 18.58 -26.21 36.96
C LYS A 89 19.20 -24.93 37.49
N TYR A 90 18.49 -23.82 37.32
CA TYR A 90 18.82 -22.50 37.84
C TYR A 90 17.94 -22.21 39.07
N ASP A 91 18.56 -22.12 40.25
CA ASP A 91 17.84 -21.96 41.53
C ASP A 91 18.32 -20.75 42.32
N SER A 92 17.39 -19.90 42.73
CA SER A 92 17.59 -18.81 43.68
C SER A 92 16.44 -18.78 44.69
N GLN A 93 16.44 -17.81 45.61
CA GLN A 93 15.28 -17.58 46.47
C GLN A 93 14.03 -17.15 45.67
N ARG A 94 14.22 -16.40 44.58
CA ARG A 94 13.13 -15.73 43.84
C ARG A 94 12.66 -16.50 42.61
N LEU A 95 13.51 -17.33 42.01
CA LEU A 95 13.26 -18.04 40.77
C LEU A 95 13.82 -19.46 40.84
N GLY A 96 13.04 -20.43 40.40
CA GLY A 96 13.51 -21.78 40.07
C GLY A 96 13.14 -22.10 38.64
N LEU A 97 14.14 -22.21 37.77
CA LEU A 97 14.01 -22.51 36.35
C LEU A 97 14.75 -23.81 36.04
N THR A 98 14.19 -24.63 35.16
CA THR A 98 14.88 -25.78 34.58
C THR A 98 14.83 -25.64 33.07
N ILE A 99 15.99 -25.74 32.43
CA ILE A 99 16.12 -25.87 30.98
C ILE A 99 16.47 -27.31 30.68
N THR A 100 15.63 -28.00 29.93
CA THR A 100 15.86 -29.38 29.50
C THR A 100 16.28 -29.36 28.04
N LEU A 101 17.43 -29.98 27.74
CA LEU A 101 17.89 -30.22 26.38
C LEU A 101 17.74 -31.70 26.07
N ASP A 102 16.87 -32.03 25.11
CA ASP A 102 16.68 -33.39 24.63
C ASP A 102 17.48 -33.59 23.35
N PHE A 103 18.52 -34.42 23.42
CA PHE A 103 19.41 -34.69 22.31
C PHE A 103 18.90 -35.84 21.45
N LYS A 104 18.78 -35.60 20.15
CA LYS A 104 18.51 -36.61 19.12
C LYS A 104 19.60 -36.58 18.06
N PRO A 105 19.76 -37.64 17.23
CA PRO A 105 20.83 -37.69 16.25
C PRO A 105 20.89 -36.47 15.31
N GLU A 106 19.74 -35.94 14.92
CA GLU A 106 19.62 -34.88 13.91
C GLU A 106 19.17 -33.52 14.45
N TYR A 107 18.74 -33.45 15.71
CA TYR A 107 18.13 -32.25 16.29
C TYR A 107 18.27 -32.20 17.82
N ILE A 108 18.04 -31.01 18.38
CA ILE A 108 17.92 -30.76 19.82
C ILE A 108 16.55 -30.13 20.07
N ASP A 109 15.82 -30.62 21.07
CA ASP A 109 14.63 -29.93 21.59
C ASP A 109 14.98 -29.19 22.89
N PHE A 110 14.64 -27.90 22.93
CA PHE A 110 14.80 -27.03 24.09
C PHE A 110 13.45 -26.90 24.80
N ASN A 111 13.43 -27.19 26.10
CA ASN A 111 12.26 -27.03 26.95
C ASN A 111 12.61 -26.19 28.19
N ALA A 112 11.64 -25.44 28.70
CA ALA A 112 11.76 -24.67 29.93
C ALA A 112 10.66 -25.04 30.93
N HIS A 113 11.00 -25.06 32.21
CA HIS A 113 10.07 -25.24 33.31
C HIS A 113 10.35 -24.24 34.43
N ILE A 114 9.45 -23.27 34.59
CA ILE A 114 9.41 -22.40 35.76
C ILE A 114 8.79 -23.20 36.90
N ARG A 115 9.64 -23.65 37.82
CA ARG A 115 9.27 -24.44 39.01
C ARG A 115 8.77 -23.56 40.16
N LYS A 116 9.26 -22.32 40.24
CA LYS A 116 8.79 -21.31 41.19
C LYS A 116 9.16 -19.92 40.71
N THR A 117 8.33 -18.94 41.07
CA THR A 117 8.69 -17.54 41.03
C THR A 117 8.04 -16.79 42.19
N THR A 118 8.73 -15.77 42.73
CA THR A 118 8.16 -14.79 43.68
C THR A 118 7.83 -13.46 43.01
N ILE A 119 8.20 -13.30 41.73
CA ILE A 119 8.01 -12.08 40.94
C ILE A 119 7.24 -12.47 39.67
N PRO A 120 6.22 -11.69 39.24
CA PRO A 120 5.49 -12.02 38.03
C PRO A 120 6.37 -11.99 36.77
N ILE A 121 6.25 -13.02 35.93
CA ILE A 121 7.02 -13.20 34.69
C ILE A 121 6.12 -12.95 33.48
N LEU A 122 6.64 -12.20 32.51
CA LEU A 122 5.95 -11.87 31.25
C LEU A 122 6.55 -12.62 30.06
N TYR A 123 7.87 -12.79 30.02
CA TYR A 123 8.57 -13.44 28.91
C TYR A 123 9.67 -14.37 29.43
N LEU A 124 9.85 -15.49 28.74
CA LEU A 124 11.02 -16.37 28.86
C LEU A 124 11.64 -16.53 27.48
N TYR A 125 12.87 -16.08 27.34
CA TYR A 125 13.67 -16.23 26.13
C TYR A 125 14.53 -17.48 26.21
N LEU A 126 14.52 -18.31 25.15
CA LEU A 126 15.30 -19.54 25.03
C LEU A 126 15.46 -19.96 23.55
N PRO A 127 16.68 -19.94 22.99
CA PRO A 127 17.82 -19.23 23.52
C PRO A 127 17.60 -17.71 23.48
N ALA A 128 18.19 -17.01 24.45
CA ALA A 128 18.02 -15.56 24.59
C ALA A 128 18.95 -14.74 23.70
N GLU A 129 20.11 -15.27 23.34
CA GLU A 129 21.02 -14.62 22.41
C GLU A 129 21.87 -15.66 21.69
N THR A 130 21.63 -15.83 20.38
CA THR A 130 22.41 -16.73 19.53
C THR A 130 22.99 -15.96 18.35
N ASP A 131 24.28 -16.11 18.07
CA ASP A 131 24.94 -15.52 16.91
C ASP A 131 25.24 -16.59 15.86
N PHE A 132 24.56 -16.49 14.71
CA PHE A 132 24.82 -17.30 13.51
C PHE A 132 25.85 -16.61 12.63
N PRO A 133 26.98 -17.24 12.29
CA PRO A 133 28.01 -16.61 11.46
C PRO A 133 27.48 -16.29 10.06
N THR A 134 27.78 -15.11 9.53
CA THR A 134 27.35 -14.71 8.17
C THR A 134 28.27 -15.23 7.07
N ASP A 135 29.47 -15.72 7.42
CA ASP A 135 30.42 -16.31 6.48
C ASP A 135 29.84 -17.57 5.81
N ASP A 136 29.77 -17.56 4.48
CA ASP A 136 29.11 -18.55 3.62
C ASP A 136 27.60 -18.75 3.88
N MET A 137 26.96 -17.85 4.63
CA MET A 137 25.49 -17.82 4.70
C MET A 137 24.95 -17.37 3.35
N SER A 138 23.96 -18.09 2.82
CA SER A 138 23.27 -17.65 1.59
C SER A 138 22.11 -16.71 1.92
N LYS A 139 21.29 -17.06 2.91
CA LYS A 139 20.15 -16.28 3.41
C LYS A 139 19.66 -16.79 4.76
N PHE A 140 18.99 -15.93 5.52
CA PHE A 140 18.24 -16.28 6.73
C PHE A 140 16.74 -16.11 6.46
N LEU A 141 16.01 -17.22 6.43
CA LEU A 141 14.57 -17.25 6.21
C LEU A 141 13.85 -16.95 7.52
N PHE A 142 12.92 -15.99 7.50
CA PHE A 142 12.33 -15.42 8.70
C PHE A 142 10.82 -15.18 8.53
N PRO A 143 10.00 -15.41 9.57
CA PRO A 143 8.58 -15.09 9.51
C PRO A 143 8.38 -13.58 9.56
N TYR A 144 7.38 -13.08 8.86
CA TYR A 144 7.02 -11.65 8.88
C TYR A 144 5.64 -11.46 9.51
N SER A 145 5.23 -10.20 9.73
CA SER A 145 3.84 -9.88 10.08
C SER A 145 2.90 -10.45 9.03
N GLY A 146 1.91 -11.22 9.47
CA GLY A 146 0.88 -11.83 8.63
C GLY A 146 -0.03 -10.81 7.94
N GLN A 147 0.05 -9.52 8.30
CA GLN A 147 -0.61 -8.46 7.54
C GLN A 147 0.18 -8.07 6.28
N GLU A 148 1.50 -8.14 6.36
CA GLU A 148 2.37 -7.49 5.39
C GLU A 148 2.90 -8.46 4.33
N ALA A 149 3.33 -9.65 4.72
CA ALA A 149 3.95 -10.60 3.79
C ALA A 149 3.79 -12.06 4.25
N HIS A 150 3.85 -12.99 3.30
CA HIS A 150 3.84 -14.43 3.54
C HIS A 150 5.12 -14.94 4.24
N GLY A 151 6.14 -14.08 4.40
CA GLY A 151 7.46 -14.38 4.96
C GLY A 151 8.54 -13.54 4.25
N ILE A 152 9.77 -13.61 4.74
CA ILE A 152 10.90 -12.84 4.22
C ILE A 152 12.21 -13.64 4.31
N ALA A 153 13.18 -13.29 3.48
CA ALA A 153 14.56 -13.74 3.60
C ALA A 153 15.49 -12.55 3.75
N PHE A 154 16.37 -12.57 4.75
CA PHE A 154 17.43 -11.59 4.92
C PHE A 154 18.73 -12.13 4.35
N LEU A 155 19.44 -11.30 3.57
CA LEU A 155 20.71 -11.65 2.95
C LEU A 155 21.87 -11.31 3.90
N PRO A 156 23.08 -11.88 3.71
CA PRO A 156 24.21 -11.64 4.60
C PRO A 156 24.52 -10.15 4.85
N SER A 157 24.34 -9.30 3.83
CA SER A 157 24.52 -7.85 3.91
C SER A 157 23.63 -7.17 4.97
N TYR A 158 22.41 -7.66 5.18
CA TYR A 158 21.48 -7.16 6.21
C TYR A 158 22.09 -7.16 7.62
N PHE A 159 22.93 -8.17 7.90
CA PHE A 159 23.54 -8.35 9.21
C PHE A 159 24.84 -7.55 9.39
N GLY A 160 25.35 -6.96 8.31
CA GLY A 160 26.57 -6.16 8.28
C GLY A 160 26.45 -4.83 9.03
N GLU A 161 27.61 -4.22 9.28
CA GLU A 161 27.67 -2.87 9.85
C GLU A 161 27.32 -1.83 8.77
N HIS A 162 26.28 -1.05 9.02
CA HIS A 162 25.87 0.06 8.17
C HIS A 162 26.45 1.36 8.72
N LYS A 163 27.17 2.10 7.88
CA LYS A 163 27.69 3.43 8.23
C LYS A 163 26.97 4.48 7.41
N PRO A 164 26.74 5.69 7.92
CA PRO A 164 26.23 6.79 7.10
C PRO A 164 27.03 6.91 5.80
N PRO A 165 26.38 7.08 4.63
CA PRO A 165 24.95 7.34 4.43
C PRO A 165 24.03 6.10 4.47
N HIS A 166 24.56 4.89 4.63
CA HIS A 166 23.81 3.64 4.52
C HIS A 166 23.17 3.15 5.84
N ALA A 167 23.44 3.81 6.97
CA ALA A 167 22.85 3.45 8.25
C ALA A 167 21.38 3.86 8.36
N ASN A 168 20.54 2.98 8.92
CA ASN A 168 19.21 3.38 9.37
C ASN A 168 19.31 4.38 10.51
N TYR A 169 18.26 5.15 10.77
CA TYR A 169 18.23 6.11 11.88
C TYR A 169 17.10 5.81 12.86
N ALA A 170 17.35 6.02 14.15
CA ALA A 170 16.33 5.94 15.18
C ALA A 170 16.37 7.16 16.11
N PRO A 171 15.23 7.57 16.68
CA PRO A 171 15.18 8.69 17.60
C PRO A 171 15.81 8.34 18.96
N ALA A 172 16.64 9.21 19.48
CA ALA A 172 17.10 9.23 20.87
C ALA A 172 16.56 10.48 21.56
N SER A 173 15.88 10.32 22.70
CA SER A 173 15.25 11.45 23.40
C SER A 173 16.31 12.36 24.02
N THR A 174 16.10 13.66 23.84
CA THR A 174 16.93 14.75 24.39
C THR A 174 16.13 15.67 25.31
N GLY A 175 14.81 15.48 25.40
CA GLY A 175 13.93 16.23 26.28
C GLY A 175 13.71 17.67 25.83
N GLN A 176 13.36 18.55 26.77
CA GLN A 176 12.98 19.94 26.47
C GLN A 176 14.17 20.92 26.43
N GLU A 177 15.31 20.53 27.00
CA GLU A 177 16.47 21.41 27.17
C GLU A 177 17.06 21.95 25.86
N PRO A 178 17.20 21.16 24.76
CA PRO A 178 17.72 21.69 23.51
C PRO A 178 16.89 22.84 22.94
N TYR A 179 15.56 22.72 22.97
CA TYR A 179 14.64 23.79 22.55
C TYR A 179 14.79 25.03 23.43
N LYS A 180 14.79 24.84 24.75
CA LYS A 180 14.91 25.93 25.72
C LYS A 180 16.23 26.68 25.57
N ALA A 181 17.33 25.97 25.34
CA ALA A 181 18.62 26.58 25.09
C ALA A 181 18.68 27.32 23.74
N PHE A 182 17.96 26.82 22.72
CA PHE A 182 17.92 27.43 21.39
C PHE A 182 17.08 28.72 21.35
N LEU A 183 15.84 28.67 21.88
CA LEU A 183 14.87 29.78 21.83
C LEU A 183 14.74 30.60 23.13
N GLY A 184 15.36 30.17 24.23
CA GLY A 184 15.38 30.87 25.52
C GLY A 184 14.18 30.60 26.44
N ASP A 185 13.19 29.80 26.03
CA ASP A 185 12.02 29.45 26.85
C ASP A 185 11.41 28.10 26.41
N THR A 186 10.49 27.55 27.20
CA THR A 186 9.70 26.34 26.88
C THR A 186 8.43 26.68 26.09
N LEU A 187 7.81 25.65 25.52
CA LEU A 187 6.47 25.74 24.92
C LEU A 187 5.37 25.87 25.98
N ALA A 188 4.18 26.31 25.56
CA ALA A 188 3.02 26.40 26.44
C ALA A 188 2.32 25.06 26.73
N MET A 189 2.78 23.95 26.12
CA MET A 189 2.35 22.55 26.28
C MET A 189 0.86 22.32 26.58
N LYS A 190 0.10 21.85 25.59
CA LYS A 190 -1.30 21.40 25.76
C LYS A 190 -1.40 19.88 25.75
N ASN A 191 -2.59 19.35 26.03
CA ASN A 191 -2.85 17.93 25.97
C ASN A 191 -2.68 17.41 24.53
N ASP A 192 -2.20 16.18 24.38
CA ASP A 192 -1.99 15.54 23.08
C ASP A 192 -3.31 15.23 22.40
N ASP A 193 -4.42 15.24 23.14
CA ASP A 193 -5.79 14.97 22.69
C ASP A 193 -6.64 16.22 22.43
N GLU A 194 -6.05 17.42 22.42
CA GLU A 194 -6.78 18.67 22.08
C GLU A 194 -7.59 18.53 20.77
N PRO A 195 -8.84 19.02 20.73
CA PRO A 195 -9.65 18.97 19.51
C PRO A 195 -9.06 19.86 18.42
N GLU A 196 -9.40 19.57 17.16
CA GLU A 196 -9.07 20.48 16.06
C GLU A 196 -9.83 21.81 16.23
N ALA A 197 -9.14 22.92 15.99
CA ALA A 197 -9.74 24.26 16.09
C ALA A 197 -9.43 25.09 14.85
N GLN A 198 -10.32 26.04 14.54
CA GLN A 198 -10.21 26.90 13.37
C GLN A 198 -8.97 27.78 13.45
N LEU A 199 -8.20 27.81 12.37
CA LEU A 199 -7.05 28.70 12.25
C LEU A 199 -7.50 30.16 12.01
N GLN A 200 -6.70 31.09 12.51
CA GLN A 200 -6.89 32.52 12.41
C GLN A 200 -5.57 33.17 12.03
N LEU A 201 -5.63 34.17 11.14
CA LEU A 201 -4.49 35.01 10.84
C LEU A 201 -4.34 36.09 11.91
N THR A 202 -3.11 36.31 12.37
CA THR A 202 -2.77 37.52 13.12
C THR A 202 -2.83 38.75 12.21
N GLU A 203 -2.79 39.96 12.78
CA GLU A 203 -2.69 41.19 11.96
C GLU A 203 -1.47 41.14 11.02
N LEU A 204 -0.35 40.61 11.48
CA LEU A 204 0.83 40.42 10.66
C LEU A 204 0.61 39.35 9.58
N GLY A 205 -0.02 38.22 9.93
CA GLY A 205 -0.39 37.16 9.00
C GLY A 205 -1.28 37.63 7.85
N LYS A 206 -2.24 38.52 8.13
CA LYS A 206 -3.09 39.14 7.10
C LYS A 206 -2.31 39.92 6.06
N THR A 207 -1.19 40.53 6.45
CA THR A 207 -0.28 41.16 5.49
C THR A 207 0.56 40.13 4.75
N TRP A 208 0.94 39.02 5.42
CA TRP A 208 1.89 38.05 4.93
C TRP A 208 1.35 37.20 3.77
N PHE A 209 0.10 36.79 3.87
CA PHE A 209 -0.52 35.84 2.95
C PHE A 209 -1.35 36.53 1.87
N SER A 210 -1.42 35.88 0.69
CA SER A 210 -2.37 36.27 -0.34
C SER A 210 -3.82 36.12 0.14
N LYS A 211 -4.78 36.80 -0.48
CA LYS A 211 -6.20 36.64 -0.13
C LYS A 211 -6.65 35.17 -0.21
N ALA A 212 -6.23 34.45 -1.26
CA ALA A 212 -6.58 33.04 -1.45
C ALA A 212 -6.02 32.15 -0.34
N ASP A 213 -4.75 32.36 0.05
CA ASP A 213 -4.13 31.61 1.14
C ASP A 213 -4.75 31.96 2.49
N ALA A 214 -5.09 33.24 2.71
CA ALA A 214 -5.77 33.69 3.91
C ALA A 214 -7.15 33.03 4.08
N ASP A 215 -7.95 33.01 3.00
CA ASP A 215 -9.28 32.40 3.01
C ASP A 215 -9.18 30.87 3.24
N TYR A 216 -8.22 30.20 2.61
CA TYR A 216 -7.99 28.77 2.86
C TYR A 216 -7.54 28.49 4.29
N ILE A 217 -6.51 29.19 4.78
CA ILE A 217 -5.97 29.01 6.13
C ILE A 217 -7.08 29.20 7.15
N THR A 218 -7.85 30.28 7.04
CA THR A 218 -8.95 30.56 7.99
C THR A 218 -10.13 29.61 7.90
N SER A 219 -10.29 28.88 6.79
CA SER A 219 -11.29 27.81 6.67
C SER A 219 -10.83 26.48 7.29
N ALA A 220 -9.52 26.32 7.54
CA ALA A 220 -8.94 25.06 7.97
C ALA A 220 -9.02 24.86 9.49
N LEU A 221 -9.15 23.60 9.90
CA LEU A 221 -9.04 23.17 11.29
C LEU A 221 -7.66 22.55 11.51
N LEU A 222 -7.02 22.89 12.62
CA LEU A 222 -5.72 22.34 12.99
C LEU A 222 -5.63 22.12 14.50
N LYS A 223 -5.07 20.98 14.88
CA LYS A 223 -4.68 20.66 16.24
C LYS A 223 -3.31 21.25 16.55
N VAL A 224 -3.22 22.07 17.59
CA VAL A 224 -1.99 22.81 17.96
C VAL A 224 -1.64 22.52 19.42
N PRO A 225 -1.11 21.33 19.74
CA PRO A 225 -0.84 20.93 21.11
C PRO A 225 0.51 21.45 21.64
N ARG A 226 1.34 22.01 20.75
CA ARG A 226 2.69 22.51 21.03
C ARG A 226 2.89 23.97 20.58
N PRO A 227 1.96 24.89 20.93
CA PRO A 227 2.00 26.26 20.44
C PRO A 227 3.21 27.01 20.99
N THR A 228 3.73 27.95 20.20
CA THR A 228 4.67 28.96 20.68
C THR A 228 3.96 29.85 21.71
N LYS A 229 4.66 30.28 22.76
CA LYS A 229 4.10 31.20 23.75
C LYS A 229 3.83 32.56 23.10
N ASP A 230 2.71 33.19 23.45
CA ASP A 230 2.35 34.51 22.95
C ASP A 230 3.46 35.54 23.24
N GLY A 231 3.86 36.29 22.22
CA GLY A 231 4.89 37.32 22.28
C GLY A 231 6.34 36.80 22.26
N HIS A 232 6.55 35.48 22.09
CA HIS A 232 7.90 34.89 22.06
C HIS A 232 8.52 34.86 20.66
N GLY A 233 7.70 34.82 19.60
CA GLY A 233 8.19 34.85 18.22
C GLY A 233 8.44 36.28 17.72
N ASP A 234 9.48 36.48 16.90
CA ASP A 234 9.67 37.74 16.15
C ASP A 234 8.58 37.94 15.09
N LEU A 235 8.01 36.84 14.60
CA LEU A 235 6.83 36.79 13.75
C LEU A 235 5.82 35.79 14.32
N GLU A 236 4.57 36.19 14.45
CA GLU A 236 3.44 35.29 14.71
C GLU A 236 2.45 35.47 13.56
N LEU A 237 2.29 34.45 12.70
CA LEU A 237 1.51 34.57 11.47
C LEU A 237 0.13 33.93 11.58
N ILE A 238 0.04 32.80 12.28
CA ILE A 238 -1.17 31.98 12.36
C ILE A 238 -1.35 31.50 13.79
N ARG A 239 -2.59 31.53 14.28
CA ARG A 239 -2.97 31.01 15.60
C ARG A 239 -4.31 30.28 15.54
N ASN A 240 -4.66 29.57 16.60
CA ASN A 240 -6.02 29.11 16.87
C ASN A 240 -6.34 29.36 18.36
N THR A 241 -7.45 28.79 18.85
CA THR A 241 -7.86 28.90 20.26
C THR A 241 -6.87 28.26 21.25
N SER A 242 -6.01 27.33 20.80
CA SER A 242 -4.99 26.69 21.63
C SER A 242 -3.69 27.52 21.76
N GLY A 243 -3.42 28.42 20.81
CA GLY A 243 -2.25 29.33 20.84
C GLY A 243 -1.66 29.63 19.45
N VAL A 244 -0.43 30.16 19.41
CA VAL A 244 0.31 30.46 18.17
C VAL A 244 0.72 29.17 17.47
N ALA A 245 0.20 28.97 16.26
CA ALA A 245 0.41 27.77 15.47
C ALA A 245 1.68 27.87 14.60
N LEU A 246 1.91 29.03 13.97
CA LEU A 246 3.07 29.28 13.11
C LEU A 246 3.80 30.54 13.57
N ALA A 247 5.06 30.36 13.98
CA ALA A 247 5.94 31.44 14.43
C ALA A 247 7.26 31.46 13.66
N GLY A 248 7.88 32.64 13.57
CA GLY A 248 9.19 32.89 12.99
C GLY A 248 10.13 33.62 13.97
N PHE A 249 11.43 33.31 13.91
CA PHE A 249 12.45 33.87 14.81
C PHE A 249 13.69 34.29 13.99
N ARG A 250 14.26 35.45 14.29
CA ARG A 250 15.42 36.03 13.58
C ARG A 250 16.72 35.94 14.37
N PHE A 251 16.64 35.74 15.68
CA PHE A 251 17.81 35.69 16.60
C PHE A 251 18.74 36.92 16.50
N GLY A 252 18.17 38.08 16.15
CA GLY A 252 18.90 39.33 15.94
C GLY A 252 19.59 39.48 14.58
N GLY A 253 19.40 38.56 13.62
CA GLY A 253 19.95 38.64 12.27
C GLY A 253 18.92 38.83 11.17
N LYS A 254 19.28 38.45 9.93
CA LYS A 254 18.48 38.75 8.73
C LYS A 254 17.56 37.62 8.28
N GLY A 255 17.86 36.37 8.62
CA GLY A 255 17.09 35.20 8.19
C GLY A 255 15.92 34.87 9.12
N TYR A 256 15.38 33.65 8.96
CA TYR A 256 14.23 33.17 9.72
C TYR A 256 14.36 31.69 10.10
N PHE A 257 14.09 31.37 11.37
CA PHE A 257 13.70 30.04 11.83
C PHE A 257 12.18 30.00 11.94
N PHE A 258 11.52 29.19 11.10
CA PHE A 258 10.08 28.96 11.15
C PHE A 258 9.75 27.65 11.85
N ARG A 259 8.70 27.67 12.68
CA ARG A 259 8.22 26.50 13.40
C ARG A 259 6.70 26.40 13.37
N LEU A 260 6.20 25.19 13.09
CA LEU A 260 4.79 24.81 13.23
C LEU A 260 4.56 24.03 14.53
N GLY A 261 3.69 24.54 15.41
CA GLY A 261 3.35 23.92 16.70
C GLY A 261 2.27 22.82 16.66
N SER A 262 1.99 22.29 15.47
CA SER A 262 0.94 21.30 15.21
C SER A 262 1.46 19.87 15.15
N ASN A 263 0.56 18.90 15.28
CA ASN A 263 0.81 17.49 14.99
C ASN A 263 0.30 17.03 13.62
N GLY A 264 -0.31 17.93 12.84
CA GLY A 264 -0.85 17.62 11.52
C GLY A 264 -2.25 17.01 11.48
N ASN A 265 -3.02 16.97 12.57
CA ASN A 265 -4.33 16.27 12.64
C ASN A 265 -4.24 14.74 12.46
N ASN A 266 -5.26 14.00 12.90
CA ASN A 266 -5.26 12.51 12.85
C ASN A 266 -5.41 11.93 11.42
N SER A 267 -5.64 12.77 10.41
CA SER A 267 -5.75 12.35 9.01
C SER A 267 -4.47 12.72 8.27
N MET A 268 -3.65 11.72 7.93
CA MET A 268 -2.37 11.91 7.23
C MET A 268 -2.55 12.78 5.97
N ASP A 269 -3.57 12.50 5.13
CA ASP A 269 -3.74 13.22 3.86
C ASP A 269 -4.14 14.68 4.05
N LYS A 270 -5.20 14.97 4.83
CA LYS A 270 -5.67 16.36 5.03
C LYS A 270 -4.66 17.22 5.78
N GLY A 271 -4.04 16.64 6.80
CA GLY A 271 -2.98 17.25 7.58
C GLY A 271 -1.76 17.62 6.76
N SER A 272 -1.34 16.68 5.91
CA SER A 272 -0.19 16.84 5.04
C SER A 272 -0.38 17.96 4.03
N GLU A 273 -1.55 18.01 3.37
CA GLU A 273 -1.87 19.06 2.40
C GLU A 273 -1.90 20.46 3.05
N LEU A 274 -2.52 20.59 4.23
CA LEU A 274 -2.52 21.84 4.96
C LEU A 274 -1.10 22.26 5.35
N THR A 275 -0.30 21.35 5.91
CA THR A 275 1.08 21.62 6.35
C THR A 275 1.97 22.08 5.19
N LYS A 276 1.94 21.36 4.06
CA LYS A 276 2.67 21.73 2.85
C LYS A 276 2.22 23.10 2.33
N ARG A 277 0.92 23.40 2.35
CA ARG A 277 0.38 24.71 1.95
C ARG A 277 0.81 25.84 2.88
N LEU A 278 0.84 25.61 4.19
CA LEU A 278 1.35 26.61 5.16
C LEU A 278 2.79 26.98 4.84
N VAL A 279 3.66 25.99 4.62
CA VAL A 279 5.06 26.24 4.23
C VAL A 279 5.13 27.05 2.94
N VAL A 280 4.46 26.62 1.88
CA VAL A 280 4.48 27.33 0.58
C VAL A 280 3.95 28.76 0.68
N ALA A 281 2.81 28.98 1.36
CA ALA A 281 2.22 30.30 1.54
C ALA A 281 3.15 31.24 2.32
N THR A 282 3.82 30.72 3.37
CA THR A 282 4.80 31.50 4.12
C THR A 282 6.02 31.85 3.28
N MET A 283 6.51 30.92 2.45
CA MET A 283 7.64 31.18 1.54
C MET A 283 7.30 32.19 0.44
N ASN A 284 6.07 32.16 -0.09
CA ASN A 284 5.58 33.18 -1.03
C ASN A 284 5.48 34.55 -0.36
N GLY A 285 5.00 34.62 0.88
CA GLY A 285 4.96 35.87 1.64
C GLY A 285 6.35 36.41 1.97
N LEU A 286 7.31 35.52 2.25
CA LEU A 286 8.72 35.88 2.46
C LEU A 286 9.31 36.46 1.17
N GLN A 287 8.94 35.90 0.02
CA GLN A 287 9.39 36.37 -1.29
C GLN A 287 9.07 37.81 -1.60
N LEU A 288 7.87 38.25 -1.26
CA LEU A 288 7.47 39.62 -1.54
C LEU A 288 8.24 40.64 -0.68
N ARG A 289 8.87 40.19 0.41
CA ARG A 289 9.46 41.05 1.43
C ARG A 289 10.97 41.04 1.41
N GLU A 290 11.57 39.85 1.35
CA GLU A 290 13.00 39.65 1.49
C GLU A 290 13.53 38.68 0.42
N PRO A 291 13.37 39.01 -0.89
CA PRO A 291 13.70 38.08 -1.97
C PRO A 291 15.19 37.70 -2.02
N GLU A 292 16.08 38.58 -1.54
CA GLU A 292 17.52 38.38 -1.51
C GLU A 292 17.97 37.26 -0.54
N LEU A 293 17.09 36.77 0.35
CA LEU A 293 17.40 35.62 1.19
C LEU A 293 17.58 34.33 0.37
N LEU A 294 16.89 34.19 -0.76
CA LEU A 294 16.81 32.95 -1.55
C LEU A 294 17.30 33.08 -2.99
N LYS A 295 17.34 34.31 -3.53
CA LYS A 295 17.74 34.58 -4.91
C LYS A 295 19.14 34.06 -5.23
N GLY A 296 19.25 33.18 -6.23
CA GLY A 296 20.48 32.55 -6.70
C GLY A 296 21.05 31.48 -5.77
N LYS A 297 20.36 31.13 -4.68
CA LYS A 297 20.86 30.20 -3.66
C LYS A 297 20.26 28.80 -3.79
N LYS A 298 20.81 27.84 -3.07
CA LYS A 298 20.30 26.48 -2.93
C LYS A 298 19.22 26.44 -1.85
N ILE A 299 18.16 25.68 -2.11
CA ILE A 299 17.14 25.28 -1.14
C ILE A 299 17.30 23.78 -0.89
N ALA A 300 17.28 23.40 0.38
CA ALA A 300 17.61 22.06 0.79
C ALA A 300 16.48 21.44 1.63
N VAL A 301 16.25 20.14 1.43
CA VAL A 301 15.46 19.31 2.35
C VAL A 301 16.43 18.30 2.96
N VAL A 302 16.42 18.17 4.30
CA VAL A 302 17.15 17.10 4.96
C VAL A 302 16.44 15.79 4.69
N SER A 303 17.02 14.94 3.86
CA SER A 303 16.46 13.66 3.43
C SER A 303 17.52 12.60 3.65
N LEU A 304 17.73 12.23 4.91
CA LEU A 304 18.77 11.28 5.31
C LEU A 304 18.61 9.99 4.52
N ALA A 305 19.70 9.53 3.89
CA ALA A 305 19.73 8.22 3.27
C ALA A 305 19.41 7.16 4.34
N ASN A 306 18.48 6.25 4.04
CA ASN A 306 17.94 5.28 4.99
C ASN A 306 17.35 5.89 6.29
N GLY A 307 17.01 7.19 6.28
CA GLY A 307 16.28 7.85 7.35
C GLY A 307 14.80 7.46 7.40
N PRO A 308 14.08 7.83 8.47
CA PRO A 308 12.65 7.58 8.56
C PRO A 308 11.89 8.21 7.38
N ILE A 309 10.95 7.50 6.77
CA ILE A 309 10.14 8.07 5.68
C ILE A 309 9.25 9.23 6.13
N HIS A 310 9.05 9.38 7.44
CA HIS A 310 8.29 10.45 8.09
C HIS A 310 8.89 10.74 9.47
N GLY A 311 8.80 11.99 9.92
CA GLY A 311 9.09 12.36 11.30
C GLY A 311 7.95 12.02 12.26
N CYS A 312 8.17 12.16 13.56
CA CYS A 312 7.06 12.19 14.50
C CYS A 312 6.36 13.55 14.48
N TRP A 313 5.09 13.59 14.89
CA TRP A 313 4.31 14.82 14.99
C TRP A 313 4.22 15.61 13.68
N THR A 314 4.37 14.92 12.55
CA THR A 314 4.18 15.49 11.22
C THR A 314 3.41 14.52 10.32
N PRO A 315 2.43 15.02 9.54
CA PRO A 315 1.65 14.20 8.64
C PRO A 315 2.33 14.02 7.27
N THR A 316 3.33 14.83 6.93
CA THR A 316 3.96 14.85 5.60
C THR A 316 5.23 14.03 5.57
N LYS A 317 5.33 13.14 4.57
CA LYS A 317 6.47 12.25 4.41
C LYS A 317 7.63 12.96 3.71
N VAL A 318 8.86 12.52 3.98
CA VAL A 318 10.08 13.13 3.41
C VAL A 318 10.04 13.19 1.87
N PRO A 319 9.69 12.11 1.14
CA PRO A 319 9.62 12.16 -0.33
C PRO A 319 8.56 13.15 -0.87
N GLU A 320 7.54 13.46 -0.08
CA GLU A 320 6.54 14.47 -0.46
C GLU A 320 7.09 15.88 -0.32
N TRP A 321 7.95 16.13 0.67
CA TRP A 321 8.73 17.37 0.75
C TRP A 321 9.74 17.49 -0.39
N GLU A 322 10.43 16.41 -0.74
CA GLU A 322 11.35 16.41 -1.88
C GLU A 322 10.62 16.74 -3.18
N THR A 323 9.49 16.07 -3.43
CA THR A 323 8.65 16.32 -4.61
C THR A 323 8.14 17.75 -4.61
N LEU A 324 7.61 18.21 -3.47
CA LEU A 324 7.12 19.57 -3.32
C LEU A 324 8.21 20.59 -3.62
N PHE A 325 9.41 20.46 -3.04
CA PHE A 325 10.49 21.44 -3.20
C PHE A 325 11.19 21.35 -4.55
N ALA A 326 11.27 20.15 -5.15
CA ALA A 326 11.76 19.98 -6.51
C ALA A 326 10.88 20.72 -7.52
N LEU A 327 9.57 20.71 -7.29
CA LEU A 327 8.54 21.34 -8.12
C LEU A 327 8.13 22.74 -7.63
N ALA A 328 8.59 23.17 -6.45
CA ALA A 328 8.11 24.40 -5.82
C ALA A 328 8.48 25.62 -6.65
N ARG A 329 7.47 26.42 -7.04
CA ARG A 329 7.69 27.60 -7.89
C ARG A 329 8.63 28.64 -7.28
N PHE A 330 8.68 28.81 -5.95
CA PHE A 330 9.61 29.78 -5.36
C PHE A 330 11.07 29.46 -5.74
N LYS A 331 11.43 28.18 -5.90
CA LYS A 331 12.74 27.76 -6.44
C LYS A 331 13.03 28.42 -7.80
N HIS A 332 12.07 28.34 -8.73
CA HIS A 332 12.21 28.91 -10.07
C HIS A 332 12.23 30.43 -10.06
N LEU A 333 11.38 31.08 -9.26
CA LEU A 333 11.35 32.54 -9.14
C LEU A 333 12.65 33.12 -8.56
N TYR A 334 13.37 32.35 -7.75
CA TYR A 334 14.64 32.75 -7.19
C TYR A 334 15.85 32.34 -8.02
N ASN A 335 15.69 31.63 -9.14
CA ASN A 335 16.80 30.92 -9.77
C ASN A 335 17.58 30.05 -8.74
N ALA A 336 16.83 29.46 -7.82
CA ALA A 336 17.37 28.63 -6.75
C ALA A 336 17.49 27.18 -7.22
N GLN A 337 18.47 26.47 -6.66
CA GLN A 337 18.69 25.05 -6.94
C GLN A 337 18.15 24.19 -5.81
N PHE A 338 17.46 23.10 -6.11
CA PHE A 338 17.03 22.14 -5.09
C PHE A 338 18.13 21.11 -4.88
N ILE A 339 18.49 20.88 -3.62
CA ILE A 339 19.41 19.83 -3.22
C ILE A 339 18.80 18.98 -2.10
N LYS A 340 19.20 17.71 -2.04
CA LYS A 340 18.90 16.83 -0.92
C LYS A 340 20.13 16.78 -0.01
N LEU A 341 19.89 16.76 1.30
CA LEU A 341 20.94 16.56 2.30
C LEU A 341 20.75 15.17 2.89
N ASP A 342 21.54 14.22 2.41
CA ASP A 342 21.39 12.78 2.70
C ASP A 342 22.18 12.30 3.91
N THR A 343 22.95 13.18 4.53
CA THR A 343 23.70 12.90 5.75
C THR A 343 23.67 14.09 6.72
N PRO A 344 23.88 13.84 8.02
CA PRO A 344 24.06 14.92 9.00
C PRO A 344 25.24 15.84 8.66
N ASP A 345 26.31 15.31 8.05
CA ASP A 345 27.46 16.11 7.65
C ASP A 345 27.14 17.01 6.44
N ALA A 346 26.40 16.50 5.44
CA ALA A 346 25.89 17.34 4.35
C ALA A 346 25.04 18.50 4.88
N MET A 347 24.21 18.26 5.92
CA MET A 347 23.47 19.32 6.59
C MET A 347 24.37 20.34 7.27
N ARG A 348 25.40 19.91 8.01
CA ARG A 348 26.36 20.84 8.64
C ARG A 348 27.10 21.70 7.62
N GLU A 349 27.49 21.12 6.49
CA GLU A 349 28.15 21.86 5.41
C GLU A 349 27.19 22.85 4.73
N ALA A 350 25.91 22.46 4.55
CA ALA A 350 24.88 23.37 4.07
C ALA A 350 24.63 24.55 5.03
N LEU A 351 24.61 24.31 6.35
CA LEU A 351 24.44 25.33 7.38
C LEU A 351 25.56 26.38 7.40
N LYS A 352 26.78 26.02 6.97
CA LYS A 352 27.92 26.95 6.88
C LYS A 352 28.02 27.66 5.54
N SER A 353 27.34 27.16 4.51
CA SER A 353 27.45 27.65 3.15
C SER A 353 26.61 28.90 2.91
N LYS A 354 27.22 29.96 2.35
CA LYS A 354 26.50 31.16 1.90
C LYS A 354 25.66 30.92 0.64
N ASP A 355 25.95 29.85 -0.09
CA ASP A 355 25.21 29.45 -1.28
C ASP A 355 23.88 28.77 -0.93
N VAL A 356 23.64 28.40 0.34
CA VAL A 356 22.38 27.80 0.78
C VAL A 356 21.52 28.88 1.42
N GLY A 357 20.31 29.09 0.88
CA GLY A 357 19.35 30.08 1.36
C GLY A 357 18.31 29.49 2.29
N MET A 358 18.01 28.20 2.16
CA MET A 358 16.95 27.55 2.92
C MET A 358 17.27 26.09 3.22
N ILE A 359 16.94 25.64 4.42
CA ILE A 359 16.96 24.23 4.82
C ILE A 359 15.62 23.90 5.51
N LEU A 360 14.97 22.84 5.06
CA LEU A 360 13.79 22.27 5.74
C LEU A 360 14.18 20.97 6.44
N ASN A 361 13.89 20.89 7.74
CA ASN A 361 13.91 19.65 8.50
C ASN A 361 12.51 19.00 8.41
N PRO A 362 12.34 17.87 7.69
CA PRO A 362 11.04 17.25 7.49
C PRO A 362 10.62 16.32 8.65
N TYR A 363 11.41 16.21 9.71
CA TYR A 363 11.25 15.15 10.71
C TYR A 363 10.49 15.55 11.99
N GLY A 364 9.81 16.71 11.99
CA GLY A 364 8.97 17.14 13.11
C GLY A 364 9.77 17.38 14.39
N GLU A 365 9.54 16.59 15.45
CA GLU A 365 10.31 16.76 16.70
C GLU A 365 11.75 16.23 16.61
N TYR A 366 12.08 15.48 15.54
CA TYR A 366 13.39 14.87 15.39
C TYR A 366 14.38 15.83 14.74
N PHE A 367 15.58 15.94 15.32
CA PHE A 367 16.68 16.68 14.73
C PHE A 367 17.72 15.74 14.09
N PRO A 368 18.10 15.93 12.81
CA PRO A 368 18.99 15.02 12.09
C PRO A 368 20.49 15.25 12.36
N SER A 369 20.92 15.31 13.63
CA SER A 369 22.34 15.51 13.99
C SER A 369 23.21 14.27 13.76
N GLY A 370 22.64 13.07 13.81
CA GLY A 370 23.42 11.82 13.77
C GLY A 370 24.18 11.50 15.07
N ASP A 371 24.21 12.40 16.05
CA ASP A 371 24.86 12.20 17.35
C ASP A 371 24.25 13.16 18.37
N LYS A 372 23.62 12.65 19.43
CA LYS A 372 23.02 13.50 20.47
C LYS A 372 24.02 14.45 21.12
N ASN A 373 25.30 14.09 21.18
CA ASN A 373 26.33 14.93 21.79
C ASN A 373 26.67 16.15 20.92
N LYS A 374 26.39 16.08 19.62
CA LYS A 374 26.58 17.19 18.67
C LYS A 374 25.34 18.07 18.53
N LEU A 375 24.19 17.68 19.12
CA LEU A 375 22.94 18.42 18.99
C LEU A 375 23.11 19.90 19.34
N MET A 376 23.71 20.22 20.49
CA MET A 376 23.84 21.62 20.92
C MET A 376 24.75 22.45 20.01
N SER A 377 25.84 21.87 19.49
CA SER A 377 26.69 22.54 18.51
C SER A 377 26.01 22.70 17.15
N ASP A 378 25.21 21.72 16.73
CA ASP A 378 24.47 21.80 15.47
C ASP A 378 23.33 22.83 15.57
N LEU A 379 22.65 22.94 16.71
CA LEU A 379 21.68 23.99 16.97
C LEU A 379 22.33 25.37 16.98
N ALA A 380 23.58 25.51 17.45
CA ALA A 380 24.33 26.75 17.29
C ALA A 380 24.56 27.08 15.80
N LEU A 381 24.90 26.08 14.97
CA LEU A 381 25.02 26.26 13.51
C LEU A 381 23.70 26.69 12.87
N VAL A 382 22.56 26.12 13.28
CA VAL A 382 21.23 26.57 12.81
C VAL A 382 20.99 28.04 13.19
N LYS A 383 21.33 28.43 14.42
CA LYS A 383 21.17 29.81 14.90
C LYS A 383 22.02 30.78 14.10
N ASP A 384 23.27 30.41 13.82
CA ASP A 384 24.21 31.22 13.04
C ASP A 384 23.79 31.30 11.56
N PHE A 385 23.36 30.18 10.97
CA PHE A 385 22.77 30.16 9.62
C PHE A 385 21.60 31.14 9.49
N VAL A 386 20.68 31.15 10.46
CA VAL A 386 19.55 32.08 10.50
C VAL A 386 20.02 33.53 10.66
N ARG A 387 20.97 33.80 11.56
CA ARG A 387 21.50 35.15 11.75
C ARG A 387 22.13 35.71 10.48
N ASP A 388 22.81 34.84 9.74
CA ASP A 388 23.53 35.15 8.51
C ASP A 388 22.62 35.31 7.26
N GLY A 389 21.30 35.16 7.42
CA GLY A 389 20.34 35.31 6.32
C GLY A 389 19.84 34.00 5.71
N GLY A 390 20.00 32.88 6.40
CA GLY A 390 19.42 31.59 6.05
C GLY A 390 17.99 31.41 6.58
N VAL A 391 17.21 30.55 5.91
CA VAL A 391 15.85 30.18 6.32
C VAL A 391 15.81 28.72 6.77
N TRP A 392 15.47 28.47 8.02
CA TRP A 392 15.31 27.12 8.57
C TRP A 392 13.85 26.80 8.86
N TRP A 393 13.37 25.60 8.50
CA TRP A 393 12.01 25.14 8.79
C TRP A 393 11.96 23.92 9.71
N GLU A 394 11.13 23.99 10.74
CA GLU A 394 10.67 22.89 11.59
C GLU A 394 9.16 22.68 11.41
N ILE A 395 8.76 21.48 10.99
CA ILE A 395 7.43 21.22 10.41
C ILE A 395 6.41 20.55 11.35
N GLY A 396 6.70 20.38 12.64
CA GLY A 396 5.72 19.87 13.60
C GLY A 396 6.26 19.58 15.00
N GLY A 397 5.34 19.46 15.96
CA GLY A 397 5.60 19.02 17.33
C GLY A 397 6.58 19.89 18.13
N PHE A 398 7.09 19.38 19.25
CA PHE A 398 8.15 19.94 20.08
C PHE A 398 9.53 19.80 19.39
N SER A 399 9.94 20.79 18.60
CA SER A 399 11.23 20.78 17.89
C SER A 399 12.40 20.40 18.78
N PHE A 400 13.23 19.48 18.30
CA PHE A 400 14.46 18.98 18.95
C PHE A 400 14.25 18.16 20.22
N HIS A 401 13.05 17.59 20.41
CA HIS A 401 12.79 16.69 21.54
C HIS A 401 13.50 15.34 21.39
N TYR A 402 13.81 14.96 20.15
CA TYR A 402 14.66 13.82 19.85
C TYR A 402 15.74 14.21 18.84
N VAL A 403 16.79 13.41 18.81
CA VAL A 403 17.80 13.43 17.75
C VAL A 403 17.74 12.11 16.98
N LEU A 404 17.96 12.14 15.66
CA LEU A 404 18.16 10.92 14.87
C LEU A 404 19.61 10.48 14.98
N GLU A 405 19.84 9.28 15.51
CA GLU A 405 21.16 8.63 15.57
C GLU A 405 21.22 7.43 14.62
N PRO A 406 22.34 7.20 13.94
CA PRO A 406 22.50 6.03 13.08
C PRO A 406 22.46 4.75 13.92
N LYS A 407 21.71 3.77 13.44
CA LYS A 407 21.68 2.39 13.89
C LYS A 407 22.52 1.58 12.92
N PRO A 408 23.72 1.17 13.32
CA PRO A 408 24.63 0.45 12.42
C PRO A 408 24.16 -0.97 12.10
N TYR A 409 23.18 -1.48 12.84
CA TYR A 409 22.64 -2.81 12.63
C TYR A 409 21.13 -2.74 12.50
N LEU A 410 20.62 -3.50 11.53
CA LEU A 410 19.20 -3.69 11.32
C LEU A 410 18.64 -4.66 12.36
N TYR A 411 17.34 -4.52 12.64
CA TYR A 411 16.59 -5.32 13.60
C TYR A 411 15.20 -5.59 13.05
N HIS A 412 14.71 -6.81 13.23
CA HIS A 412 13.33 -7.16 12.96
C HIS A 412 12.80 -8.14 14.00
N GLU A 413 11.53 -8.00 14.37
CA GLU A 413 10.83 -8.89 15.29
C GLU A 413 9.38 -9.12 14.85
N THR A 414 8.82 -10.25 15.25
CA THR A 414 7.41 -10.58 15.07
C THR A 414 6.90 -11.48 16.20
N ILE A 415 5.58 -11.55 16.37
CA ILE A 415 4.91 -12.38 17.39
C ILE A 415 3.99 -13.38 16.69
N ASN A 416 4.08 -14.68 16.99
CA ASN A 416 3.13 -15.69 16.50
C ASN A 416 2.15 -16.10 17.62
N PRO A 417 0.82 -16.02 17.46
CA PRO A 417 0.07 -15.66 16.24
C PRO A 417 -0.16 -14.15 16.07
N ALA A 418 0.34 -13.66 14.93
CA ALA A 418 0.16 -12.36 14.27
C ALA A 418 1.18 -12.29 13.10
N GLY A 419 2.35 -12.87 13.31
CA GLY A 419 3.28 -13.30 12.27
C GLY A 419 2.87 -14.64 11.66
N VAL A 420 3.39 -14.91 10.47
CA VAL A 420 2.94 -16.04 9.63
C VAL A 420 3.23 -17.43 10.21
N ALA A 421 4.30 -17.60 11.00
CA ALA A 421 4.68 -18.88 11.59
C ALA A 421 5.69 -18.69 12.73
N ASP A 422 5.90 -19.74 13.53
CA ASP A 422 7.01 -19.86 14.48
C ASP A 422 8.10 -20.79 13.96
N TRP A 423 8.69 -20.34 12.86
CA TRP A 423 9.65 -21.09 12.06
C TRP A 423 10.65 -20.13 11.43
N CYS A 424 11.93 -20.50 11.44
CA CYS A 424 12.99 -19.79 10.71
C CYS A 424 14.11 -20.76 10.30
N SER A 425 14.96 -20.35 9.36
CA SER A 425 16.05 -21.21 8.88
C SER A 425 17.24 -20.41 8.36
N ALA A 426 18.43 -20.68 8.90
CA ALA A 426 19.70 -20.20 8.38
C ALA A 426 20.20 -21.16 7.29
N GLN A 427 20.43 -20.66 6.09
CA GLN A 427 20.88 -21.44 4.93
C GLN A 427 22.37 -21.21 4.68
N TYR A 428 23.13 -22.29 4.57
CA TYR A 428 24.55 -22.33 4.22
C TYR A 428 24.78 -23.23 3.00
N ALA A 429 25.97 -23.17 2.42
CA ALA A 429 26.31 -23.95 1.23
C ALA A 429 26.23 -25.48 1.42
N ASP A 430 26.51 -25.97 2.64
CA ASP A 430 26.59 -27.39 3.00
C ASP A 430 25.39 -27.90 3.82
N GLY A 431 24.43 -27.03 4.15
CA GLY A 431 23.22 -27.42 4.84
C GLY A 431 22.46 -26.25 5.47
N SER A 432 21.47 -26.58 6.30
CA SER A 432 20.66 -25.58 6.99
C SER A 432 20.52 -25.86 8.47
N VAL A 433 20.28 -24.79 9.24
CA VAL A 433 19.85 -24.86 10.63
C VAL A 433 18.46 -24.28 10.73
N THR A 434 17.48 -25.15 10.97
CA THR A 434 16.06 -24.78 11.05
C THR A 434 15.60 -24.81 12.50
N ILE A 435 14.91 -23.75 12.90
CA ILE A 435 14.41 -23.53 14.25
C ILE A 435 12.90 -23.34 14.21
N PHE A 436 12.15 -24.11 14.99
CA PHE A 436 10.69 -23.92 15.09
C PHE A 436 10.11 -24.48 16.39
N GLY A 437 9.01 -23.89 16.86
CA GLY A 437 8.28 -24.39 18.04
C GLY A 437 7.30 -25.50 17.68
N ILE A 438 7.25 -26.57 18.47
CA ILE A 438 6.34 -27.70 18.25
C ILE A 438 5.03 -27.45 19.01
N ARG A 439 4.02 -26.93 18.31
CA ARG A 439 2.76 -26.49 18.92
C ARG A 439 1.55 -26.87 18.07
N PRO A 440 1.05 -28.12 18.20
CA PRO A 440 -0.08 -28.58 17.41
C PRO A 440 -1.28 -27.63 17.48
N VAL A 441 -1.87 -27.36 16.32
CA VAL A 441 -3.07 -26.50 16.23
C VAL A 441 -4.29 -27.20 16.84
N MET A 442 -5.30 -26.42 17.23
CA MET A 442 -6.55 -26.95 17.81
C MET A 442 -7.23 -27.94 16.85
N ARG A 443 -7.74 -29.05 17.38
CA ARG A 443 -8.43 -30.08 16.57
C ARG A 443 -9.90 -29.76 16.31
N ARG A 444 -10.47 -28.95 17.20
CA ARG A 444 -11.89 -28.57 17.26
C ARG A 444 -12.02 -27.24 18.00
N PRO A 445 -13.15 -26.52 17.86
CA PRO A 445 -13.43 -25.35 18.68
C PRO A 445 -13.23 -25.65 20.16
N TRP A 446 -12.64 -24.71 20.90
CA TRP A 446 -12.49 -24.78 22.35
C TRP A 446 -11.61 -25.93 22.88
N ASP A 447 -10.62 -26.38 22.09
CA ASP A 447 -9.66 -27.45 22.46
C ASP A 447 -8.60 -26.96 23.48
N ALA A 448 -9.03 -26.79 24.73
CA ALA A 448 -8.20 -26.24 25.82
C ALA A 448 -6.89 -26.99 26.07
N GLU A 449 -6.81 -28.29 25.71
CA GLU A 449 -5.58 -29.08 25.78
C GLU A 449 -4.46 -28.58 24.84
N ARG A 450 -4.85 -27.84 23.79
CA ARG A 450 -3.95 -27.33 22.75
C ARG A 450 -3.81 -25.81 22.77
N TYR A 451 -4.34 -25.15 23.78
CA TYR A 451 -4.08 -23.72 23.93
C TYR A 451 -2.59 -23.49 24.15
N THR A 452 -2.05 -22.48 23.48
CA THR A 452 -0.63 -22.21 23.52
C THR A 452 -0.35 -20.78 23.96
N ASN A 453 0.84 -20.58 24.51
CA ASN A 453 1.42 -19.25 24.62
C ASN A 453 1.89 -18.78 23.24
N PRO A 454 1.74 -17.48 22.91
CA PRO A 454 2.39 -16.88 21.76
C PRO A 454 3.92 -16.97 21.87
N SER A 455 4.60 -16.89 20.73
CA SER A 455 6.05 -16.73 20.68
C SER A 455 6.46 -15.38 20.10
N LEU A 456 7.56 -14.84 20.57
CA LEU A 456 8.27 -13.71 19.96
C LEU A 456 9.54 -14.23 19.32
N ILE A 457 9.82 -13.77 18.11
CA ILE A 457 11.01 -14.14 17.36
C ILE A 457 11.64 -12.86 16.85
N ALA A 458 12.94 -12.70 17.07
CA ALA A 458 13.68 -11.52 16.65
C ALA A 458 15.00 -11.89 15.99
N ILE A 459 15.44 -11.03 15.09
CA ILE A 459 16.72 -11.13 14.41
C ILE A 459 17.38 -9.76 14.26
N ALA A 460 18.69 -9.69 14.45
CA ALA A 460 19.47 -8.45 14.36
C ALA A 460 20.83 -8.67 13.70
N GLY A 461 21.40 -7.61 13.12
CA GLY A 461 22.80 -7.61 12.70
C GLY A 461 23.78 -7.41 13.86
N LYS A 462 24.98 -8.01 13.73
CA LYS A 462 26.14 -7.76 14.61
C LYS A 462 27.47 -7.67 13.84
N GLY A 463 27.39 -7.36 12.54
CA GLY A 463 28.56 -7.19 11.67
C GLY A 463 28.91 -8.48 10.97
N ASN A 464 29.34 -9.50 11.72
CA ASN A 464 29.70 -10.82 11.19
C ASN A 464 28.75 -11.95 11.62
N ALA A 465 27.61 -11.60 12.22
CA ALA A 465 26.64 -12.56 12.70
C ALA A 465 25.20 -12.05 12.61
N ALA A 466 24.28 -12.98 12.35
CA ALA A 466 22.85 -12.83 12.56
C ALA A 466 22.52 -13.21 14.00
N ASN A 467 22.14 -12.23 14.82
CA ASN A 467 21.74 -12.43 16.20
C ASN A 467 20.27 -12.83 16.27
N PHE A 468 20.00 -14.08 16.63
CA PHE A 468 18.66 -14.65 16.77
C PHE A 468 18.21 -14.72 18.24
N GLN A 469 16.92 -14.48 18.45
CA GLN A 469 16.24 -14.60 19.75
C GLN A 469 14.86 -15.25 19.59
N HIS A 470 14.49 -16.11 20.54
CA HIS A 470 13.15 -16.70 20.65
C HIS A 470 12.63 -16.55 22.07
N ALA A 471 11.34 -16.26 22.24
CA ALA A 471 10.70 -16.18 23.54
C ALA A 471 9.28 -16.72 23.53
N TRP A 472 8.81 -17.20 24.69
CA TRP A 472 7.39 -17.42 24.97
C TRP A 472 6.80 -16.25 25.75
N ILE A 473 5.62 -15.81 25.33
CA ILE A 473 4.85 -14.75 25.99
C ILE A 473 3.87 -15.39 26.99
N MET A 474 4.02 -15.09 28.26
CA MET A 474 3.28 -15.73 29.35
C MET A 474 2.84 -14.72 30.42
N ALA A 475 2.19 -15.22 31.46
CA ALA A 475 1.75 -14.43 32.62
C ALA A 475 1.83 -15.32 33.87
N THR A 476 3.06 -15.72 34.22
CA THR A 476 3.29 -16.59 35.37
C THR A 476 3.33 -15.74 36.64
N GLU A 477 2.32 -15.92 37.49
CA GLU A 477 2.21 -15.20 38.76
C GLU A 477 2.96 -15.90 39.90
N PRO A 478 3.27 -15.19 41.00
CA PRO A 478 3.87 -15.81 42.18
C PRO A 478 3.08 -17.03 42.66
N GLY A 479 3.79 -18.14 42.87
CA GLY A 479 3.20 -19.43 43.25
C GLY A 479 2.71 -20.30 42.08
N MET A 480 2.71 -19.79 40.85
CA MET A 480 2.43 -20.61 39.66
C MET A 480 3.69 -21.34 39.16
N THR A 481 3.45 -22.42 38.42
CA THR A 481 4.47 -23.10 37.61
C THR A 481 4.09 -22.98 36.14
N TRP A 482 5.07 -23.09 35.24
CA TRP A 482 4.82 -23.04 33.81
C TRP A 482 5.83 -23.90 33.05
N LYS A 483 5.38 -24.59 32.00
CA LYS A 483 6.23 -25.38 31.11
C LYS A 483 6.08 -24.88 29.68
N SER A 484 7.19 -24.78 28.97
CA SER A 484 7.19 -24.45 27.55
C SER A 484 6.75 -25.64 26.70
N GLN A 485 6.26 -25.33 25.50
CA GLN A 485 6.30 -26.30 24.42
C GLN A 485 7.75 -26.42 23.90
N PRO A 486 8.12 -27.54 23.23
CA PRO A 486 9.48 -27.71 22.73
C PRO A 486 9.82 -26.70 21.63
N LEU A 487 11.02 -26.12 21.69
CA LEU A 487 11.65 -25.42 20.57
C LEU A 487 12.69 -26.34 19.93
N ARG A 488 12.48 -26.74 18.68
CA ARG A 488 13.36 -27.67 17.97
C ARG A 488 14.39 -26.93 17.15
N TRP A 489 15.64 -27.38 17.24
CA TRP A 489 16.73 -27.00 16.35
C TRP A 489 17.18 -28.23 15.57
N LYS A 490 17.00 -28.22 14.25
CA LYS A 490 17.31 -29.35 13.37
C LYS A 490 18.32 -28.97 12.30
N PHE A 491 19.24 -29.89 12.00
CA PHE A 491 20.45 -29.61 11.24
C PHE A 491 20.59 -30.39 9.92
N THR A 492 19.68 -31.32 9.62
CA THR A 492 19.84 -32.26 8.49
C THR A 492 18.99 -31.95 7.27
N TYR A 493 18.15 -30.92 7.31
CA TYR A 493 17.31 -30.56 6.17
C TYR A 493 18.14 -30.03 5.01
N LYS A 494 17.84 -30.54 3.80
CA LYS A 494 18.51 -30.13 2.57
C LYS A 494 17.87 -28.90 1.94
N SER A 495 16.60 -28.64 2.25
CA SER A 495 15.89 -27.48 1.73
C SER A 495 14.89 -26.90 2.74
N PRO A 496 14.54 -25.61 2.60
CA PRO A 496 13.48 -24.99 3.38
C PRO A 496 12.12 -25.70 3.24
N GLN A 497 11.81 -26.26 2.06
CA GLN A 497 10.55 -26.93 1.80
C GLN A 497 10.40 -28.21 2.62
N GLU A 498 11.47 -29.02 2.70
CA GLU A 498 11.49 -30.22 3.55
C GLU A 498 11.25 -29.86 5.02
N ALA A 499 11.86 -28.76 5.47
CA ALA A 499 11.72 -28.26 6.82
C ALA A 499 10.30 -27.72 7.13
N LEU A 500 9.66 -27.04 6.18
CA LEU A 500 8.28 -26.55 6.30
C LEU A 500 7.26 -27.70 6.25
N ASP A 501 7.51 -28.74 5.46
CA ASP A 501 6.67 -29.94 5.43
C ASP A 501 6.67 -30.68 6.77
N GLU A 502 7.84 -30.85 7.41
CA GLU A 502 7.88 -31.42 8.75
C GLU A 502 7.27 -30.48 9.80
N TYR A 503 7.46 -29.16 9.69
CA TYR A 503 6.79 -28.19 10.56
C TYR A 503 5.27 -28.35 10.48
N ALA A 504 4.70 -28.34 9.27
CA ALA A 504 3.27 -28.53 9.06
C ALA A 504 2.77 -29.86 9.65
N LYS A 505 3.51 -30.96 9.41
CA LYS A 505 3.20 -32.28 9.96
C LYS A 505 3.20 -32.31 11.49
N LEU A 506 4.21 -31.73 12.14
CA LEU A 506 4.32 -31.71 13.61
C LEU A 506 3.28 -30.80 14.26
N LEU A 507 2.91 -29.71 13.60
CA LEU A 507 1.85 -28.82 14.07
C LEU A 507 0.45 -29.30 13.69
N GLU A 508 0.34 -30.39 12.93
CA GLU A 508 -0.91 -30.87 12.35
C GLU A 508 -1.64 -29.80 11.51
N ILE A 509 -0.88 -28.96 10.82
CA ILE A 509 -1.38 -28.10 9.75
C ILE A 509 -1.68 -29.02 8.58
N LYS A 510 -2.96 -29.32 8.38
CA LYS A 510 -3.41 -30.38 7.48
C LYS A 510 -4.84 -30.11 7.03
N GLY A 511 -5.13 -30.57 5.83
CA GLY A 511 -6.44 -30.45 5.23
C GLY A 511 -6.31 -30.22 3.74
N SER A 512 -7.43 -29.97 3.09
CA SER A 512 -7.46 -29.40 1.75
C SER A 512 -8.65 -28.47 1.64
N LEU A 513 -8.61 -27.59 0.64
CA LEU A 513 -9.73 -26.71 0.35
C LEU A 513 -11.02 -27.50 0.03
N GLU A 514 -10.89 -28.66 -0.62
CA GLU A 514 -11.99 -29.60 -0.93
C GLU A 514 -12.63 -30.19 0.34
N ALA A 515 -11.85 -30.40 1.40
CA ALA A 515 -12.39 -30.92 2.67
C ALA A 515 -13.18 -29.86 3.45
N LYS A 516 -12.86 -28.57 3.27
CA LYS A 516 -13.51 -27.45 3.96
C LYS A 516 -14.81 -27.03 3.29
N VAL A 517 -14.84 -27.03 1.96
CA VAL A 517 -16.01 -26.59 1.18
C VAL A 517 -16.82 -27.81 0.75
N THR A 518 -17.71 -28.26 1.63
CA THR A 518 -18.48 -29.50 1.44
C THR A 518 -19.72 -29.35 0.55
N ARG A 519 -20.21 -28.11 0.35
CA ARG A 519 -21.38 -27.84 -0.52
C ARG A 519 -21.00 -28.01 -1.99
N PRO A 520 -21.67 -28.89 -2.76
CA PRO A 520 -21.31 -29.15 -4.16
C PRO A 520 -21.29 -27.90 -5.02
N GLY A 521 -20.24 -27.74 -5.83
CA GLY A 521 -20.07 -26.64 -6.79
C GLY A 521 -19.68 -25.28 -6.19
N VAL A 522 -19.71 -25.09 -4.86
CA VAL A 522 -19.28 -23.83 -4.24
C VAL A 522 -17.78 -23.62 -4.38
N LEU A 523 -16.99 -24.67 -4.19
CA LEU A 523 -15.54 -24.57 -4.32
C LEU A 523 -15.11 -24.18 -5.73
N ASP A 524 -15.68 -24.80 -6.75
CA ASP A 524 -15.38 -24.46 -8.14
C ASP A 524 -15.77 -22.99 -8.43
N LYS A 525 -16.90 -22.52 -7.91
CA LYS A 525 -17.27 -21.10 -8.03
C LYS A 525 -16.26 -20.20 -7.33
N LEU A 526 -15.85 -20.51 -6.10
CA LEU A 526 -14.85 -19.74 -5.35
C LEU A 526 -13.52 -19.66 -6.11
N LYS A 527 -13.00 -20.79 -6.62
CA LYS A 527 -11.75 -20.82 -7.41
C LYS A 527 -11.85 -20.00 -8.71
N ASN A 528 -13.04 -19.87 -9.29
CA ASN A 528 -13.28 -19.12 -10.54
C ASN A 528 -13.72 -17.67 -10.32
N ALA A 529 -13.87 -17.21 -9.08
CA ALA A 529 -14.44 -15.92 -8.76
C ALA A 529 -13.39 -14.86 -8.43
N VAL A 530 -13.51 -13.70 -9.07
CA VAL A 530 -12.87 -12.45 -8.64
C VAL A 530 -13.64 -11.92 -7.44
N LEU A 531 -12.94 -11.39 -6.44
CA LEU A 531 -13.57 -10.67 -5.34
C LEU A 531 -13.82 -9.21 -5.73
N PHE A 532 -15.09 -8.81 -5.76
CA PHE A 532 -15.49 -7.41 -5.93
C PHE A 532 -16.05 -6.84 -4.64
N LYS A 533 -15.38 -5.82 -4.08
CA LYS A 533 -15.95 -5.02 -2.99
C LYS A 533 -16.83 -3.92 -3.57
N PHE A 534 -18.09 -3.84 -3.12
CA PHE A 534 -19.00 -2.76 -3.55
C PHE A 534 -18.74 -1.46 -2.83
N ASP A 535 -18.64 -0.35 -3.58
CA ASP A 535 -18.38 0.99 -3.03
C ASP A 535 -19.64 1.87 -2.95
N ASP A 536 -20.78 1.41 -3.47
CA ASP A 536 -22.03 2.16 -3.43
C ASP A 536 -22.63 2.21 -2.03
N ARG A 537 -23.24 3.35 -1.68
CA ARG A 537 -23.73 3.64 -0.32
C ARG A 537 -25.17 3.21 -0.04
N THR A 538 -25.92 2.79 -1.06
CA THR A 538 -27.33 2.39 -0.94
C THR A 538 -27.53 1.00 -1.53
N ALA A 539 -28.52 0.27 -1.01
CA ALA A 539 -28.88 -1.05 -1.52
C ALA A 539 -29.33 -0.96 -2.98
N GLU A 540 -30.08 0.07 -3.36
CA GLU A 540 -30.52 0.29 -4.75
C GLU A 540 -29.33 0.38 -5.72
N ASP A 541 -28.31 1.17 -5.37
CA ASP A 541 -27.14 1.32 -6.24
C ASP A 541 -26.31 0.02 -6.28
N GLN A 542 -26.15 -0.71 -5.17
CA GLN A 542 -25.47 -2.01 -5.16
C GLN A 542 -26.21 -3.07 -5.99
N ILE A 543 -27.55 -3.09 -5.95
CA ILE A 543 -28.38 -3.96 -6.80
C ILE A 543 -28.27 -3.57 -8.28
N LYS A 544 -28.10 -2.29 -8.63
CA LYS A 544 -27.79 -1.90 -10.01
C LYS A 544 -26.37 -2.29 -10.42
N ALA A 545 -25.41 -2.19 -9.50
CA ALA A 545 -24.02 -2.50 -9.75
C ALA A 545 -23.81 -3.97 -10.12
N ILE A 546 -24.47 -4.90 -9.42
CA ILE A 546 -24.31 -6.33 -9.63
C ILE A 546 -24.73 -6.78 -11.04
N ASP A 547 -25.73 -6.14 -11.64
CA ASP A 547 -26.20 -6.44 -13.00
C ASP A 547 -25.16 -6.17 -14.09
N THR A 548 -24.16 -5.36 -13.78
CA THR A 548 -23.15 -4.91 -14.75
C THR A 548 -21.80 -5.60 -14.57
N LEU A 549 -21.65 -6.42 -13.53
CA LEU A 549 -20.45 -7.20 -13.27
C LEU A 549 -20.33 -8.40 -14.23
N PRO A 550 -19.10 -8.88 -14.50
CA PRO A 550 -18.93 -10.21 -15.06
C PRO A 550 -19.58 -11.25 -14.13
N LYS A 551 -20.35 -12.19 -14.67
CA LYS A 551 -21.06 -13.21 -13.88
C LYS A 551 -20.11 -14.17 -13.16
N ASN A 552 -20.64 -14.85 -12.14
CA ASN A 552 -19.96 -15.90 -11.35
C ASN A 552 -18.74 -15.39 -10.56
N ASN A 553 -18.93 -14.30 -9.81
CA ASN A 553 -17.89 -13.67 -9.00
C ASN A 553 -18.32 -13.53 -7.52
N ILE A 554 -17.38 -13.24 -6.62
CA ILE A 554 -17.68 -12.93 -5.23
C ILE A 554 -18.08 -11.46 -5.14
N VAL A 555 -19.22 -11.18 -4.51
CA VAL A 555 -19.65 -9.82 -4.18
C VAL A 555 -19.55 -9.62 -2.68
N HIS A 556 -18.70 -8.67 -2.28
CA HIS A 556 -18.40 -8.35 -0.89
C HIS A 556 -18.90 -6.94 -0.54
N TYR A 557 -19.55 -6.79 0.61
CA TYR A 557 -20.20 -5.54 1.01
C TYR A 557 -20.23 -5.36 2.53
N ALA A 558 -20.17 -4.11 2.97
CA ALA A 558 -20.14 -3.73 4.38
C ALA A 558 -21.09 -2.55 4.71
N GLU A 559 -21.76 -1.98 3.72
CA GLU A 559 -22.57 -0.78 3.89
C GLU A 559 -23.92 -1.06 4.58
N TYR A 560 -24.35 -2.33 4.61
CA TYR A 560 -25.59 -2.77 5.28
C TYR A 560 -25.54 -2.67 6.81
N LEU A 561 -24.35 -2.65 7.41
CA LEU A 561 -24.13 -2.72 8.85
C LEU A 561 -24.95 -1.67 9.61
N LYS A 562 -25.78 -2.10 10.57
CA LYS A 562 -26.71 -1.28 11.38
C LYS A 562 -26.24 0.15 11.68
N GLY A 563 -25.17 0.30 12.46
CA GLY A 563 -24.62 1.59 12.88
C GLY A 563 -23.72 2.25 11.82
N GLY A 564 -23.47 1.56 10.71
CA GLY A 564 -22.40 1.81 9.76
C GLY A 564 -21.14 0.99 10.08
N PHE A 565 -20.12 1.15 9.25
CA PHE A 565 -18.82 0.49 9.42
C PHE A 565 -18.18 0.84 10.77
N ASP A 566 -17.68 -0.18 11.48
CA ASP A 566 -17.05 -0.05 12.81
C ASP A 566 -17.95 0.58 13.88
N LYS A 567 -19.25 0.26 13.88
CA LYS A 567 -20.24 0.81 14.84
C LYS A 567 -21.25 -0.22 15.30
N GLU A 568 -21.68 -0.07 16.56
CA GLU A 568 -22.69 -0.90 17.23
C GLU A 568 -22.38 -2.40 17.25
N TYR A 569 -21.12 -2.81 17.00
CA TYR A 569 -20.73 -4.21 17.13
C TYR A 569 -21.00 -4.73 18.55
N PRO A 570 -21.48 -5.98 18.67
CA PRO A 570 -21.56 -7.02 17.62
C PRO A 570 -22.91 -7.07 16.88
N ASP A 571 -23.75 -6.03 16.91
CA ASP A 571 -25.07 -6.05 16.28
C ASP A 571 -25.04 -5.53 14.83
N HIS A 572 -24.88 -6.44 13.87
CA HIS A 572 -24.87 -6.12 12.43
C HIS A 572 -26.25 -5.75 11.85
N LEU A 573 -27.33 -6.13 12.54
CA LEU A 573 -28.72 -5.99 12.11
C LEU A 573 -29.63 -5.31 13.15
N PRO A 574 -30.74 -4.67 12.73
CA PRO A 574 -31.24 -4.53 11.35
C PRO A 574 -30.34 -3.67 10.47
N CYS A 575 -30.50 -3.75 9.14
CA CYS A 575 -29.69 -2.98 8.20
C CYS A 575 -29.76 -1.47 8.46
N ASN A 576 -28.68 -0.75 8.14
CA ASN A 576 -28.64 0.71 8.26
C ASN A 576 -29.73 1.35 7.38
N PRO A 577 -30.66 2.14 7.95
CA PRO A 577 -31.73 2.77 7.17
C PRO A 577 -31.25 3.73 6.07
N ARG A 578 -30.01 4.23 6.17
CA ARG A 578 -29.40 5.07 5.12
C ARG A 578 -28.92 4.26 3.92
N TRP A 579 -28.63 2.98 4.13
CA TRP A 579 -28.27 2.06 3.06
C TRP A 579 -29.52 1.41 2.47
N GLY A 580 -30.41 0.87 3.31
CA GLY A 580 -31.62 0.16 2.87
C GLY A 580 -32.32 -0.57 4.03
N SER A 581 -33.12 -1.58 3.69
CA SER A 581 -33.80 -2.46 4.65
C SER A 581 -33.28 -3.90 4.61
N ASP A 582 -33.69 -4.71 5.58
CA ASP A 582 -33.44 -6.16 5.56
C ASP A 582 -34.02 -6.83 4.30
N ASP A 583 -35.15 -6.34 3.78
CA ASP A 583 -35.70 -6.85 2.51
C ASP A 583 -34.83 -6.48 1.31
N ASP A 584 -34.15 -5.34 1.35
CA ASP A 584 -33.23 -4.95 0.28
C ASP A 584 -31.92 -5.76 0.33
N LEU A 585 -31.46 -6.12 1.53
CA LEU A 585 -30.37 -7.09 1.69
C LEU A 585 -30.74 -8.45 1.09
N ARG A 586 -31.95 -8.95 1.35
CA ARG A 586 -32.44 -10.19 0.73
C ARG A 586 -32.48 -10.09 -0.79
N LYS A 587 -33.01 -8.98 -1.34
CA LYS A 587 -33.03 -8.75 -2.80
C LYS A 587 -31.62 -8.72 -3.41
N LEU A 588 -30.65 -8.10 -2.74
CA LEU A 588 -29.26 -8.08 -3.21
C LEU A 588 -28.68 -9.50 -3.29
N ILE A 589 -28.89 -10.31 -2.26
CA ILE A 589 -28.40 -11.70 -2.19
C ILE A 589 -29.10 -12.56 -3.24
N ASP A 590 -30.44 -12.50 -3.33
CA ASP A 590 -31.21 -13.24 -4.33
C ASP A 590 -30.75 -12.88 -5.75
N ARG A 591 -30.54 -11.59 -6.03
CA ARG A 591 -30.03 -11.14 -7.32
C ARG A 591 -28.61 -11.61 -7.60
N ALA A 592 -27.76 -11.66 -6.58
CA ALA A 592 -26.42 -12.23 -6.68
C ALA A 592 -26.49 -13.71 -7.11
N HIS A 593 -27.35 -14.49 -6.46
CA HIS A 593 -27.54 -15.92 -6.77
C HIS A 593 -28.10 -16.16 -8.17
N GLU A 594 -29.06 -15.34 -8.62
CA GLU A 594 -29.61 -15.40 -9.98
C GLU A 594 -28.53 -15.23 -11.06
N LEU A 595 -27.55 -14.37 -10.81
CA LEU A 595 -26.43 -14.08 -11.70
C LEU A 595 -25.24 -15.04 -11.49
N GLY A 596 -25.36 -15.98 -10.55
CA GLY A 596 -24.35 -16.98 -10.22
C GLY A 596 -23.22 -16.48 -9.32
N HIS A 597 -23.33 -15.25 -8.79
CA HIS A 597 -22.39 -14.69 -7.82
C HIS A 597 -22.46 -15.42 -6.47
N LEU A 598 -21.40 -15.26 -5.69
CA LEU A 598 -21.33 -15.67 -4.28
C LEU A 598 -21.45 -14.42 -3.41
N ALA A 599 -22.44 -14.38 -2.52
CA ALA A 599 -22.66 -13.25 -1.63
C ALA A 599 -21.88 -13.43 -0.32
N VAL A 600 -21.01 -12.47 0.01
CA VAL A 600 -20.12 -12.52 1.17
C VAL A 600 -20.25 -11.26 2.01
N PRO A 601 -20.89 -11.31 3.19
CA PRO A 601 -21.06 -10.15 4.03
C PRO A 601 -19.78 -9.88 4.83
N TYR A 602 -19.48 -8.61 5.05
CA TYR A 602 -18.51 -8.22 6.07
C TYR A 602 -19.11 -8.41 7.47
N THR A 603 -18.41 -9.12 8.35
CA THR A 603 -18.75 -9.23 9.78
C THR A 603 -17.52 -8.99 10.65
N ASN A 604 -17.75 -8.48 11.86
CA ASN A 604 -16.70 -8.28 12.86
C ASN A 604 -17.35 -8.37 14.25
N THR A 605 -16.91 -9.31 15.07
CA THR A 605 -17.36 -9.47 16.46
C THR A 605 -16.18 -9.48 17.43
N SER A 606 -15.03 -8.92 17.04
CA SER A 606 -13.77 -8.99 17.80
C SER A 606 -13.60 -7.87 18.84
N TRP A 607 -14.45 -6.85 18.78
CA TRP A 607 -14.48 -5.71 19.70
C TRP A 607 -15.90 -5.11 19.74
N TRP A 608 -16.25 -4.40 20.82
CA TRP A 608 -17.58 -3.82 21.03
C TRP A 608 -17.51 -2.28 21.13
N CYS A 609 -18.29 -1.59 20.29
CA CYS A 609 -18.25 -0.13 20.16
C CYS A 609 -19.04 0.57 21.28
N GLU A 610 -18.59 1.75 21.73
CA GLU A 610 -19.26 2.47 22.81
C GLU A 610 -20.08 3.71 22.41
N ASP A 611 -19.96 4.22 21.17
CA ASP A 611 -20.66 5.42 20.69
C ASP A 611 -21.39 5.26 19.33
N PRO A 612 -22.66 4.83 19.34
CA PRO A 612 -23.41 4.30 20.49
C PRO A 612 -23.09 2.82 20.75
N ARG A 613 -23.39 2.36 21.97
CA ARG A 613 -23.40 0.92 22.31
C ARG A 613 -24.54 0.21 21.58
N GLY A 614 -24.23 -0.92 20.96
CA GLY A 614 -25.24 -1.82 20.38
C GLY A 614 -26.12 -2.47 21.47
N PRO A 615 -27.34 -2.95 21.14
CA PRO A 615 -28.24 -3.62 22.09
C PRO A 615 -27.60 -4.75 22.88
N THR A 616 -26.77 -5.59 22.23
CA THR A 616 -26.09 -6.71 22.89
C THR A 616 -25.09 -6.23 23.93
N PHE A 617 -24.37 -5.14 23.66
CA PHE A 617 -23.47 -4.55 24.64
C PHE A 617 -24.25 -3.90 25.80
N LEU A 618 -25.35 -3.18 25.52
CA LEU A 618 -26.20 -2.61 26.57
C LEU A 618 -26.76 -3.68 27.52
N GLU A 619 -27.13 -4.86 27.00
CA GLU A 619 -27.63 -5.98 27.79
C GLU A 619 -26.53 -6.63 28.63
N ALA A 620 -25.38 -6.93 28.03
CA ALA A 620 -24.30 -7.66 28.70
C ALA A 620 -23.45 -6.80 29.65
N GLY A 621 -23.45 -5.48 29.46
CA GLY A 621 -22.61 -4.55 30.22
C GLY A 621 -21.11 -4.79 30.03
N ASP A 622 -20.32 -4.53 31.07
CA ASP A 622 -18.84 -4.55 31.00
C ASP A 622 -18.22 -5.92 31.38
N ALA A 623 -19.04 -6.89 31.80
CA ALA A 623 -18.58 -8.25 32.15
C ALA A 623 -17.80 -8.98 31.02
N PRO A 624 -18.24 -8.93 29.74
CA PRO A 624 -17.55 -9.59 28.62
C PRO A 624 -16.28 -8.88 28.14
N LEU A 625 -15.93 -7.72 28.69
CA LEU A 625 -14.80 -6.94 28.20
C LEU A 625 -13.46 -7.45 28.75
N SER A 626 -12.41 -7.39 27.95
CA SER A 626 -11.06 -7.78 28.35
C SER A 626 -10.47 -6.84 29.38
N ARG A 627 -9.59 -7.38 30.23
CA ARG A 627 -8.97 -6.64 31.33
C ARG A 627 -7.46 -6.63 31.25
N THR A 628 -6.89 -5.49 31.59
CA THR A 628 -5.47 -5.34 31.95
C THR A 628 -5.18 -6.06 33.26
N ARG A 629 -3.90 -6.26 33.56
CA ARG A 629 -3.44 -6.84 34.83
C ARG A 629 -3.96 -6.06 36.05
N GLU A 630 -4.09 -4.75 35.92
CA GLU A 630 -4.61 -3.85 36.97
C GLU A 630 -6.14 -3.87 37.06
N GLY A 631 -6.82 -4.70 36.27
CA GLY A 631 -8.28 -4.85 36.26
C GLY A 631 -9.03 -3.80 35.43
N LYS A 632 -8.32 -2.85 34.82
CA LYS A 632 -8.92 -1.84 33.93
C LYS A 632 -9.36 -2.46 32.61
N LEU A 633 -10.45 -1.95 32.05
CA LEU A 633 -10.96 -2.34 30.74
C LEU A 633 -9.97 -1.95 29.63
N LYS A 634 -9.87 -2.80 28.60
CA LYS A 634 -9.03 -2.54 27.43
C LYS A 634 -9.80 -1.77 26.38
N HIS A 635 -9.55 -0.47 26.33
CA HIS A 635 -10.09 0.42 25.30
C HIS A 635 -9.29 0.30 24.00
N GLU A 636 -9.97 0.34 22.87
CA GLU A 636 -9.37 0.36 21.54
C GLU A 636 -10.09 1.32 20.60
N LYS A 637 -9.41 1.73 19.54
CA LYS A 637 -9.88 2.74 18.58
C LYS A 637 -9.58 2.33 17.15
N TYR A 638 -10.61 2.35 16.30
CA TYR A 638 -10.50 2.14 14.86
C TYR A 638 -11.00 3.38 14.12
N ALA A 639 -10.08 4.03 13.41
CA ALA A 639 -10.29 5.36 12.84
C ALA A 639 -10.82 6.36 13.88
N ARG A 640 -12.09 6.74 13.78
CA ARG A 640 -12.76 7.67 14.70
C ARG A 640 -13.70 6.98 15.69
N ASN A 641 -13.87 5.67 15.57
CA ASN A 641 -14.78 4.89 16.40
C ASN A 641 -14.00 4.26 17.55
N GLU A 642 -14.62 4.23 18.72
CA GLU A 642 -14.02 3.83 19.98
C GLU A 642 -14.85 2.71 20.63
N GLY A 643 -14.18 1.87 21.41
CA GLY A 643 -14.80 0.72 22.04
C GLY A 643 -13.83 -0.10 22.87
N TYR A 644 -14.16 -1.36 23.07
CA TYR A 644 -13.41 -2.24 23.97
C TYR A 644 -13.08 -3.57 23.33
N THR A 645 -11.90 -4.08 23.67
CA THR A 645 -11.54 -5.47 23.44
C THR A 645 -12.38 -6.36 24.31
N ILE A 646 -12.75 -7.53 23.80
CA ILE A 646 -13.62 -8.49 24.47
C ILE A 646 -12.87 -9.76 24.89
N CYS A 647 -13.33 -10.37 25.97
CA CYS A 647 -12.93 -11.69 26.38
C CYS A 647 -13.66 -12.72 25.52
N PHE A 648 -12.97 -13.32 24.54
CA PHE A 648 -13.55 -14.29 23.61
C PHE A 648 -14.12 -15.55 24.29
N HIS A 649 -13.64 -15.87 25.49
CA HIS A 649 -14.13 -17.00 26.29
C HIS A 649 -15.40 -16.67 27.10
N HIS A 650 -15.85 -15.41 27.13
CA HIS A 650 -17.02 -15.02 27.90
C HIS A 650 -18.31 -15.53 27.23
N PRO A 651 -19.26 -16.16 27.98
CA PRO A 651 -20.48 -16.71 27.41
C PRO A 651 -21.32 -15.73 26.57
N ALA A 652 -21.39 -14.46 27.01
CA ALA A 652 -22.11 -13.41 26.26
C ALA A 652 -21.46 -13.11 24.89
N VAL A 653 -20.14 -13.18 24.77
CA VAL A 653 -19.43 -12.99 23.49
C VAL A 653 -19.71 -14.17 22.56
N ILE A 654 -19.62 -15.39 23.08
CA ILE A 654 -19.92 -16.62 22.34
C ILE A 654 -21.38 -16.60 21.82
N ALA A 655 -22.33 -16.19 22.67
CA ALA A 655 -23.74 -16.08 22.30
C ALA A 655 -23.96 -15.02 21.21
N ALA A 656 -23.30 -13.85 21.33
CA ALA A 656 -23.38 -12.80 20.33
C ALA A 656 -22.82 -13.26 18.96
N HIS A 657 -21.66 -13.93 18.97
CA HIS A 657 -21.06 -14.46 17.74
C HIS A 657 -21.97 -15.50 17.06
N ARG A 658 -22.52 -16.46 17.82
CA ARG A 658 -23.47 -17.46 17.30
C ARG A 658 -24.73 -16.83 16.72
N LYS A 659 -25.22 -15.73 17.31
CA LYS A 659 -26.34 -14.96 16.78
C LYS A 659 -26.00 -14.37 15.41
N VAL A 660 -24.82 -13.77 15.25
CA VAL A 660 -24.36 -13.24 13.96
C VAL A 660 -24.23 -14.36 12.91
N ARG A 661 -23.59 -15.49 13.24
CA ARG A 661 -23.54 -16.67 12.35
C ARG A 661 -24.95 -17.04 11.89
N LYS A 662 -25.87 -17.23 12.83
CA LYS A 662 -27.26 -17.63 12.53
C LYS A 662 -27.91 -16.65 11.57
N GLN A 663 -27.82 -15.35 11.85
CA GLN A 663 -28.40 -14.30 11.00
C GLN A 663 -27.85 -14.37 9.57
N MET A 664 -26.52 -14.45 9.42
CA MET A 664 -25.91 -14.42 8.09
C MET A 664 -26.11 -15.72 7.31
N THR A 665 -26.16 -16.87 7.98
CA THR A 665 -26.22 -18.19 7.33
C THR A 665 -27.64 -18.74 7.15
N GLU A 666 -28.52 -18.55 8.14
CA GLU A 666 -29.88 -19.09 8.12
C GLU A 666 -30.89 -18.05 7.61
N ASP A 667 -30.83 -16.81 8.09
CA ASP A 667 -31.84 -15.78 7.77
C ASP A 667 -31.59 -15.13 6.40
N PHE A 668 -30.33 -14.93 6.02
CA PHE A 668 -29.90 -14.27 4.77
C PHE A 668 -29.16 -15.18 3.78
N LYS A 669 -28.86 -16.44 4.14
CA LYS A 669 -28.32 -17.48 3.23
C LYS A 669 -27.10 -17.05 2.40
N HIS A 670 -26.14 -16.36 3.03
CA HIS A 670 -24.86 -16.06 2.38
C HIS A 670 -24.08 -17.33 2.02
N ASP A 671 -23.13 -17.23 1.09
CA ASP A 671 -22.35 -18.39 0.60
C ASP A 671 -21.04 -18.62 1.35
N LEU A 672 -20.49 -17.56 1.95
CA LEU A 672 -19.29 -17.56 2.79
C LEU A 672 -19.43 -16.42 3.81
N LEU A 673 -18.91 -16.59 5.03
CA LEU A 673 -18.84 -15.51 6.03
C LEU A 673 -17.44 -14.93 6.08
N PHE A 674 -17.31 -13.63 5.84
CA PHE A 674 -16.06 -12.93 6.10
C PHE A 674 -16.05 -12.40 7.54
N GLN A 675 -15.05 -12.80 8.30
CA GLN A 675 -14.85 -12.47 9.71
C GLN A 675 -13.57 -11.66 9.86
N ASP A 676 -13.75 -10.36 10.03
CA ASP A 676 -12.67 -9.41 10.18
C ASP A 676 -11.78 -9.73 11.39
N GLN A 677 -10.51 -9.37 11.32
CA GLN A 677 -9.49 -9.52 12.37
C GLN A 677 -9.10 -10.94 12.81
N VAL A 678 -9.80 -11.99 12.35
CA VAL A 678 -9.50 -13.38 12.77
C VAL A 678 -8.04 -13.75 12.44
N GLY A 679 -7.52 -13.36 11.28
CA GLY A 679 -6.12 -13.58 10.91
C GLY A 679 -5.16 -12.46 11.34
N CYS A 680 -5.63 -11.20 11.42
CA CYS A 680 -4.77 -10.02 11.54
C CYS A 680 -4.47 -9.55 12.98
N ARG A 681 -5.35 -9.84 13.95
CA ARG A 681 -5.34 -9.13 15.25
C ARG A 681 -4.08 -9.42 16.07
N GLY A 682 -3.43 -8.38 16.56
CA GLY A 682 -2.24 -8.52 17.42
C GLY A 682 -2.53 -9.28 18.72
N PHE A 683 -1.50 -9.89 19.28
CA PHE A 683 -1.59 -10.54 20.60
C PHE A 683 -1.90 -9.53 21.71
N THR A 684 -2.70 -9.96 22.70
CA THR A 684 -2.94 -9.19 23.92
C THR A 684 -3.19 -10.11 25.11
N TRP A 685 -2.75 -9.74 26.31
CA TRP A 685 -3.11 -10.51 27.52
C TRP A 685 -4.57 -10.25 27.93
N ASP A 686 -5.29 -11.22 28.48
CA ASP A 686 -6.62 -10.96 29.07
C ASP A 686 -6.70 -11.47 30.51
N TYR A 687 -6.90 -10.53 31.44
CA TYR A 687 -7.09 -10.80 32.87
C TYR A 687 -8.56 -10.93 33.27
N ASN A 688 -9.48 -11.00 32.30
CA ASN A 688 -10.84 -11.40 32.58
C ASN A 688 -10.86 -12.81 33.24
N PRO A 689 -11.69 -13.05 34.28
CA PRO A 689 -11.78 -14.35 34.93
C PRO A 689 -12.20 -15.51 34.02
N TYR A 690 -12.90 -15.21 32.92
CA TYR A 690 -13.31 -16.23 31.94
C TYR A 690 -12.20 -16.66 30.99
N ASP A 691 -11.09 -15.91 30.89
CA ASP A 691 -9.95 -16.34 30.06
C ASP A 691 -9.14 -17.40 30.81
N PRO A 692 -9.08 -18.66 30.29
CA PRO A 692 -8.47 -19.79 30.98
C PRO A 692 -6.95 -19.64 31.11
N LEU A 693 -6.28 -19.01 30.15
CA LEU A 693 -4.87 -18.66 30.22
C LEU A 693 -4.73 -17.19 29.87
N LYS A 694 -4.04 -16.39 30.68
CA LYS A 694 -3.97 -14.93 30.44
C LYS A 694 -3.34 -14.52 29.11
N ALA A 695 -2.81 -15.47 28.34
CA ALA A 695 -2.28 -15.30 26.99
C ALA A 695 -3.04 -16.11 25.91
N SER A 696 -4.23 -16.67 26.17
CA SER A 696 -5.01 -17.50 25.22
C SER A 696 -6.11 -16.76 24.45
N CYS A 697 -6.10 -15.43 24.43
CA CYS A 697 -7.16 -14.66 23.78
C CYS A 697 -7.34 -15.03 22.29
N ARG A 698 -6.25 -15.39 21.60
CA ARG A 698 -6.23 -15.73 20.17
C ARG A 698 -6.90 -17.09 19.92
N GLU A 699 -6.70 -18.05 20.81
CA GLU A 699 -7.32 -19.37 20.76
C GLU A 699 -8.84 -19.28 20.97
N GLY A 700 -9.30 -18.38 21.85
CA GLY A 700 -10.72 -18.05 21.98
C GLY A 700 -11.31 -17.50 20.69
N MET A 701 -10.64 -16.54 20.05
CA MET A 701 -11.09 -15.97 18.77
C MET A 701 -11.07 -17.01 17.64
N HIS A 702 -10.00 -17.79 17.51
CA HIS A 702 -9.91 -18.88 16.52
C HIS A 702 -10.99 -19.94 16.77
N SER A 703 -11.34 -20.24 18.03
CA SER A 703 -12.41 -21.20 18.35
C SER A 703 -13.78 -20.75 17.85
N LEU A 704 -14.05 -19.44 17.85
CA LEU A 704 -15.28 -18.86 17.29
C LEU A 704 -15.33 -19.09 15.77
N SER A 705 -14.29 -18.72 15.03
CA SER A 705 -14.22 -18.96 13.56
C SER A 705 -14.25 -20.46 13.22
N MET A 706 -13.53 -21.30 13.97
CA MET A 706 -13.58 -22.76 13.80
C MET A 706 -14.99 -23.33 14.01
N GLU A 707 -15.80 -22.74 14.89
CA GLU A 707 -17.19 -23.17 15.08
C GLU A 707 -18.02 -22.80 13.86
N ASP A 708 -17.85 -21.59 13.31
CA ASP A 708 -18.56 -21.13 12.12
C ASP A 708 -18.17 -21.91 10.85
N ALA A 709 -16.89 -22.29 10.73
CA ALA A 709 -16.36 -23.12 9.66
C ALA A 709 -17.03 -24.51 9.57
N GLN A 710 -17.66 -24.99 10.65
CA GLN A 710 -18.44 -26.24 10.64
C GLN A 710 -19.79 -26.11 9.93
N HIS A 711 -20.26 -24.87 9.72
CA HIS A 711 -21.58 -24.58 9.16
C HIS A 711 -21.51 -24.02 7.74
N ILE A 712 -20.49 -23.21 7.45
CA ILE A 712 -20.33 -22.50 6.19
C ILE A 712 -18.83 -22.25 5.93
N PRO A 713 -18.36 -22.17 4.68
CA PRO A 713 -17.03 -21.63 4.42
C PRO A 713 -16.85 -20.26 5.08
N VAL A 714 -15.70 -20.05 5.69
CA VAL A 714 -15.34 -18.79 6.35
C VAL A 714 -14.11 -18.18 5.66
N GLY A 715 -14.00 -16.87 5.74
CA GLY A 715 -12.77 -16.16 5.38
C GLY A 715 -12.45 -15.07 6.39
N CYS A 716 -11.20 -14.62 6.40
CA CYS A 716 -10.73 -13.62 7.34
C CYS A 716 -9.78 -12.58 6.76
N GLU A 717 -9.63 -11.48 7.49
CA GLU A 717 -8.59 -10.48 7.27
C GLU A 717 -7.22 -11.05 7.66
N ASP A 718 -6.27 -11.02 6.72
CA ASP A 718 -4.89 -11.52 6.86
C ASP A 718 -4.80 -12.97 7.38
N ALA A 719 -3.60 -13.48 7.67
CA ALA A 719 -3.44 -14.86 8.12
C ALA A 719 -2.17 -15.15 8.94
N ASN A 720 -2.20 -16.32 9.59
CA ASN A 720 -1.05 -16.97 10.22
C ASN A 720 -1.24 -18.50 10.14
N ASP A 721 -0.21 -19.26 10.48
CA ASP A 721 -0.23 -20.74 10.43
C ASP A 721 -1.41 -21.38 11.17
N ARG A 722 -1.91 -20.77 12.24
CA ARG A 722 -2.98 -21.34 13.07
C ARG A 722 -4.37 -21.25 12.46
N VAL A 723 -4.61 -20.38 11.48
CA VAL A 723 -5.94 -20.25 10.85
C VAL A 723 -6.10 -21.15 9.63
N LEU A 724 -4.99 -21.69 9.11
CA LEU A 724 -4.95 -22.46 7.87
C LEU A 724 -5.80 -23.71 7.88
N ASN A 725 -6.13 -24.31 9.03
CA ASN A 725 -6.92 -25.54 9.07
C ASN A 725 -8.43 -25.32 8.90
N PHE A 726 -8.95 -24.10 9.09
CA PHE A 726 -10.39 -23.84 9.08
C PHE A 726 -10.80 -22.67 8.16
N GLU A 727 -9.92 -21.70 7.90
CA GLU A 727 -10.22 -20.63 6.95
C GLU A 727 -10.22 -21.14 5.51
N THR A 728 -11.20 -20.70 4.72
CA THR A 728 -11.31 -21.01 3.28
C THR A 728 -10.73 -19.89 2.43
N LEU A 729 -10.94 -18.63 2.82
CA LEU A 729 -10.51 -17.44 2.10
C LEU A 729 -9.70 -16.51 3.02
N ILE A 730 -8.52 -16.10 2.59
CA ILE A 730 -7.67 -15.13 3.27
C ILE A 730 -7.63 -13.85 2.45
N CYS A 731 -8.16 -12.76 2.98
CA CYS A 731 -8.09 -11.44 2.37
C CYS A 731 -6.95 -10.63 3.01
N GLY A 732 -5.79 -10.56 2.35
CA GLY A 732 -4.64 -9.80 2.80
C GLY A 732 -3.33 -10.59 2.80
N THR A 733 -2.50 -10.41 3.81
CA THR A 733 -1.12 -10.96 3.94
C THR A 733 -0.13 -10.43 2.90
N VAL A 734 -0.45 -9.29 2.27
CA VAL A 734 0.30 -8.78 1.12
C VAL A 734 0.53 -7.27 1.13
N TRP A 735 0.20 -6.54 2.19
CA TRP A 735 0.41 -5.08 2.26
C TRP A 735 1.86 -4.64 2.02
N GLY A 736 2.82 -5.48 2.44
CA GLY A 736 4.24 -5.34 2.23
C GLY A 736 4.74 -5.90 0.90
N THR A 737 3.91 -6.70 0.21
CA THR A 737 4.28 -7.52 -0.96
C THR A 737 3.73 -6.95 -2.26
N VAL A 738 2.41 -6.80 -2.36
CA VAL A 738 1.77 -6.17 -3.53
C VAL A 738 1.76 -4.65 -3.30
N PRO A 739 2.28 -3.85 -4.25
CA PRO A 739 2.26 -2.39 -4.14
C PRO A 739 0.83 -1.85 -4.02
N VAL A 740 0.66 -0.82 -3.19
CA VAL A 740 -0.64 -0.13 -2.98
C VAL A 740 -0.49 1.35 -3.31
N ASP A 741 -1.58 1.97 -3.75
CA ASP A 741 -1.67 3.42 -3.94
C ASP A 741 -1.99 4.18 -2.62
N GLY A 742 -1.94 5.51 -2.67
CA GLY A 742 -2.46 6.38 -1.61
C GLY A 742 -1.69 6.29 -0.29
N GLN A 743 -2.40 6.44 0.84
CA GLN A 743 -1.80 6.51 2.17
C GLN A 743 -1.01 5.25 2.57
N TYR A 744 -1.35 4.09 1.98
CA TYR A 744 -0.76 2.78 2.29
C TYR A 744 0.45 2.40 1.44
N ARG A 745 0.83 3.20 0.42
CA ARG A 745 1.93 2.87 -0.51
C ARG A 745 3.28 2.54 0.15
N PHE A 746 3.52 3.07 1.35
CA PHE A 746 4.75 2.88 2.10
C PHE A 746 4.75 1.67 3.05
N ARG A 747 3.69 0.85 3.02
CA ARG A 747 3.68 -0.46 3.69
C ARG A 747 4.60 -1.45 2.98
N HIS A 748 4.77 -1.32 1.65
CA HIS A 748 5.65 -2.16 0.85
C HIS A 748 7.07 -2.27 1.43
N LEU A 749 7.62 -3.49 1.47
CA LEU A 749 8.88 -3.81 2.15
C LEU A 749 10.10 -3.05 1.61
N LYS A 750 10.06 -2.62 0.35
CA LYS A 750 11.09 -1.72 -0.25
C LYS A 750 11.30 -0.40 0.50
N TYR A 751 10.35 0.03 1.33
CA TYR A 751 10.47 1.21 2.20
C TYR A 751 10.85 0.88 3.65
N LYS A 752 10.98 -0.42 3.97
CA LYS A 752 11.30 -0.92 5.31
C LYS A 752 12.74 -1.43 5.42
N PHE A 753 13.25 -1.96 4.31
CA PHE A 753 14.57 -2.58 4.25
C PHE A 753 15.40 -2.03 3.09
N PRO A 754 16.72 -1.87 3.26
CA PRO A 754 17.60 -1.42 2.17
C PRO A 754 17.54 -2.33 0.94
N GLU A 755 17.75 -1.75 -0.23
CA GLU A 755 17.76 -2.48 -1.49
C GLU A 755 18.89 -3.52 -1.53
N GLY A 756 18.60 -4.74 -1.98
CA GLY A 756 19.60 -5.81 -2.15
C GLY A 756 20.02 -6.52 -0.86
N GLU A 757 19.35 -6.26 0.27
CA GLU A 757 19.64 -6.93 1.56
C GLU A 757 18.54 -7.90 2.01
N TRP A 758 17.46 -7.99 1.24
CA TRP A 758 16.33 -8.84 1.55
C TRP A 758 15.67 -9.35 0.26
N GLN A 759 14.88 -10.40 0.42
CA GLN A 759 14.09 -11.03 -0.64
C GLN A 759 12.75 -11.50 -0.07
N PHE A 760 11.75 -11.68 -0.93
CA PHE A 760 10.53 -12.37 -0.51
C PHE A 760 10.79 -13.87 -0.37
N PHE A 761 10.17 -14.50 0.63
CA PHE A 761 10.14 -15.95 0.77
C PHE A 761 8.80 -16.39 1.40
N PRO A 762 7.91 -17.09 0.66
CA PRO A 762 6.50 -17.22 1.04
C PRO A 762 6.24 -18.40 1.98
N ILE A 763 6.72 -18.30 3.24
CA ILE A 763 6.51 -19.32 4.30
C ILE A 763 5.04 -19.74 4.38
N LEU A 764 4.12 -18.79 4.48
CA LEU A 764 2.70 -19.08 4.63
C LEU A 764 2.11 -19.83 3.42
N SER A 765 2.55 -19.51 2.20
CA SER A 765 2.07 -20.20 1.00
C SER A 765 2.55 -21.65 0.94
N TYR A 766 3.78 -21.92 1.38
CA TYR A 766 4.27 -23.31 1.51
C TYR A 766 3.45 -24.12 2.50
N LEU A 767 2.93 -23.48 3.55
CA LEU A 767 2.12 -24.15 4.57
C LEU A 767 0.64 -24.31 4.16
N GLY A 768 0.08 -23.39 3.37
CA GLY A 768 -1.38 -23.24 3.26
C GLY A 768 -1.97 -23.02 1.87
N HIS A 769 -1.20 -22.91 0.78
CA HIS A 769 -1.76 -22.61 -0.54
C HIS A 769 -2.67 -23.72 -1.12
N ASP A 770 -2.51 -24.95 -0.66
CA ASP A 770 -3.42 -26.08 -0.92
C ASP A 770 -4.65 -26.12 -0.01
N GLN A 771 -4.67 -25.30 1.04
CA GLN A 771 -5.72 -25.29 2.07
C GLN A 771 -6.62 -24.07 2.01
N CYS A 772 -6.12 -22.93 1.52
CA CYS A 772 -6.81 -21.64 1.52
C CYS A 772 -6.69 -20.94 0.16
N LEU A 773 -7.68 -20.12 -0.16
CA LEU A 773 -7.58 -19.11 -1.22
C LEU A 773 -6.96 -17.85 -0.65
N PHE A 774 -5.89 -17.35 -1.26
CA PHE A 774 -5.27 -16.08 -0.88
C PHE A 774 -5.68 -14.98 -1.85
N THR A 775 -6.19 -13.86 -1.37
CA THR A 775 -6.58 -12.69 -2.17
C THR A 775 -6.01 -11.42 -1.55
N PRO A 776 -5.74 -10.34 -2.31
CA PRO A 776 -5.41 -9.05 -1.72
C PRO A 776 -6.51 -8.55 -0.77
N HIS A 777 -6.15 -7.67 0.15
CA HIS A 777 -7.05 -7.20 1.21
C HIS A 777 -8.31 -6.52 0.67
N ASP A 778 -9.45 -6.89 1.24
CA ASP A 778 -10.83 -6.55 0.86
C ASP A 778 -11.26 -5.09 1.08
N LEU A 779 -10.60 -4.30 1.93
CA LEU A 779 -11.00 -2.92 2.27
C LEU A 779 -10.15 -1.81 1.64
N GLY A 780 -9.05 -2.14 0.95
CA GLY A 780 -8.15 -1.09 0.45
C GLY A 780 -7.00 -1.54 -0.44
N HIS A 781 -6.91 -2.83 -0.79
CA HIS A 781 -5.81 -3.37 -1.54
C HIS A 781 -6.34 -4.15 -2.75
N PHE A 782 -6.25 -3.54 -3.94
CA PHE A 782 -6.91 -4.07 -5.14
C PHE A 782 -5.96 -4.11 -6.34
N ILE A 783 -6.23 -5.03 -7.26
CA ILE A 783 -5.41 -5.22 -8.46
C ILE A 783 -5.88 -4.25 -9.54
N ARG A 784 -5.30 -3.05 -9.61
CA ARG A 784 -5.77 -1.97 -10.50
C ARG A 784 -4.83 -1.65 -11.66
N ARG A 785 -3.64 -2.25 -11.68
CA ARG A 785 -2.59 -1.99 -12.68
C ARG A 785 -1.76 -3.25 -12.96
N PRO A 786 -1.02 -3.30 -14.08
CA PRO A 786 -0.15 -4.43 -14.41
C PRO A 786 0.86 -4.82 -13.33
N GLU A 787 1.44 -3.84 -12.63
CA GLU A 787 2.35 -4.09 -11.48
C GLU A 787 1.69 -4.97 -10.42
N HIS A 788 0.47 -4.61 -9.98
CA HIS A 788 -0.25 -5.36 -8.94
C HIS A 788 -0.57 -6.78 -9.41
N LEU A 789 -0.98 -6.92 -10.69
CA LEU A 789 -1.33 -8.21 -11.28
C LEU A 789 -0.10 -9.14 -11.37
N CYS A 790 1.05 -8.61 -11.81
CA CYS A 790 2.28 -9.36 -11.92
C CYS A 790 2.72 -9.93 -10.56
N VAL A 791 2.67 -9.10 -9.51
CA VAL A 791 2.95 -9.54 -8.14
C VAL A 791 1.93 -10.58 -7.68
N ALA A 792 0.64 -10.31 -7.88
CA ALA A 792 -0.42 -11.22 -7.43
C ALA A 792 -0.26 -12.63 -8.02
N VAL A 793 -0.01 -12.75 -9.33
CA VAL A 793 0.19 -14.08 -9.93
C VAL A 793 1.50 -14.73 -9.51
N ALA A 794 2.58 -13.96 -9.27
CA ALA A 794 3.86 -14.52 -8.80
C ALA A 794 3.73 -15.24 -7.44
N PHE A 795 2.80 -14.79 -6.59
CA PHE A 795 2.51 -15.36 -5.27
C PHE A 795 1.29 -16.30 -5.24
N GLY A 796 0.62 -16.51 -6.38
CA GLY A 796 -0.57 -17.37 -6.47
C GLY A 796 -1.83 -16.77 -5.82
N LEU A 797 -1.98 -15.45 -5.83
CA LEU A 797 -3.16 -14.80 -5.28
C LEU A 797 -4.33 -14.83 -6.27
N THR A 798 -5.55 -15.00 -5.78
CA THR A 798 -6.77 -14.72 -6.55
C THR A 798 -6.95 -13.23 -6.78
N MET A 799 -7.80 -12.88 -7.76
CA MET A 799 -7.97 -11.51 -8.23
C MET A 799 -8.99 -10.74 -7.38
N SER A 800 -8.74 -9.45 -7.19
CA SER A 800 -9.69 -8.54 -6.51
C SER A 800 -9.72 -7.15 -7.13
N ASP A 801 -10.89 -6.51 -7.09
CA ASP A 801 -11.06 -5.09 -7.38
C ASP A 801 -12.28 -4.51 -6.66
N THR A 802 -12.52 -3.21 -6.80
CA THR A 802 -13.80 -2.58 -6.40
C THR A 802 -14.72 -2.40 -7.60
N TRP A 803 -16.03 -2.35 -7.31
CA TRP A 803 -17.05 -2.06 -8.30
C TRP A 803 -18.16 -1.17 -7.74
N ASN A 804 -18.68 -0.28 -8.56
CA ASN A 804 -19.89 0.50 -8.28
C ASN A 804 -20.80 0.59 -9.51
N CYS A 805 -22.02 1.09 -9.31
CA CYS A 805 -23.08 1.13 -10.32
C CYS A 805 -22.74 1.98 -11.56
N ARG A 806 -21.65 2.77 -11.52
CA ARG A 806 -21.21 3.66 -12.61
C ARG A 806 -19.97 3.14 -13.33
N ASP A 807 -19.24 2.18 -12.74
CA ASP A 807 -17.95 1.71 -13.28
C ASP A 807 -18.07 1.07 -14.66
N HIS A 808 -19.20 0.42 -14.96
CA HIS A 808 -19.48 -0.19 -16.26
C HIS A 808 -19.47 0.81 -17.44
N ARG A 809 -19.57 2.12 -17.15
CA ARG A 809 -19.55 3.20 -18.14
C ARG A 809 -18.12 3.55 -18.59
N SER A 810 -17.10 3.13 -17.84
CA SER A 810 -15.70 3.31 -18.23
C SER A 810 -15.22 2.09 -19.03
N ALA A 811 -14.91 2.28 -20.31
CA ALA A 811 -14.35 1.23 -21.16
C ALA A 811 -13.04 0.66 -20.58
N PHE A 812 -12.19 1.52 -20.02
CA PHE A 812 -10.95 1.10 -19.36
C PHE A 812 -11.23 0.19 -18.16
N LYS A 813 -12.07 0.63 -17.22
CA LYS A 813 -12.40 -0.14 -16.01
C LYS A 813 -13.08 -1.46 -16.36
N LYS A 814 -13.99 -1.44 -17.34
CA LYS A 814 -14.66 -2.64 -17.87
C LYS A 814 -13.66 -3.62 -18.48
N ASN A 815 -12.78 -3.15 -19.38
CA ASN A 815 -11.74 -4.00 -19.99
C ASN A 815 -10.82 -4.61 -18.93
N TRP A 816 -10.38 -3.80 -17.96
CA TRP A 816 -9.51 -4.25 -16.88
C TRP A 816 -10.18 -5.31 -16.00
N VAL A 817 -11.41 -5.06 -15.53
CA VAL A 817 -12.15 -6.01 -14.68
C VAL A 817 -12.43 -7.32 -15.40
N HIS A 818 -12.75 -7.27 -16.69
CA HIS A 818 -12.92 -8.49 -17.46
C HIS A 818 -11.60 -9.20 -17.80
N TRP A 819 -10.49 -8.46 -17.88
CA TRP A 819 -9.17 -9.05 -17.97
C TRP A 819 -8.81 -9.79 -16.67
N LEU A 820 -9.06 -9.20 -15.50
CA LEU A 820 -8.91 -9.88 -14.21
C LEU A 820 -9.80 -11.13 -14.13
N ASP A 821 -11.06 -11.03 -14.57
CA ASP A 821 -12.00 -12.16 -14.64
C ASP A 821 -11.46 -13.30 -15.52
N ALA A 822 -10.84 -12.96 -16.66
CA ALA A 822 -10.20 -13.95 -17.52
C ALA A 822 -8.98 -14.61 -16.87
N VAL A 823 -8.09 -13.83 -16.22
CA VAL A 823 -6.94 -14.38 -15.48
C VAL A 823 -7.41 -15.27 -14.34
N GLN A 824 -8.44 -14.84 -13.59
CA GLN A 824 -9.01 -15.62 -12.50
C GLN A 824 -9.55 -16.97 -12.97
N LYS A 825 -10.40 -16.96 -14.00
CA LYS A 825 -11.07 -18.18 -14.52
C LYS A 825 -10.14 -19.10 -15.30
N THR A 826 -8.91 -18.66 -15.59
CA THR A 826 -7.89 -19.44 -16.29
C THR A 826 -6.77 -19.83 -15.32
N ALA A 827 -5.76 -18.98 -15.14
CA ALA A 827 -4.58 -19.27 -14.33
C ALA A 827 -4.91 -19.42 -12.84
N ALA A 828 -5.64 -18.46 -12.25
CA ALA A 828 -5.85 -18.48 -10.80
C ALA A 828 -6.68 -19.66 -10.35
N ALA A 829 -7.74 -20.01 -11.09
CA ALA A 829 -8.53 -21.21 -10.84
C ALA A 829 -7.71 -22.51 -10.94
N ASP A 830 -6.63 -22.54 -11.73
CA ASP A 830 -5.79 -23.73 -11.90
C ASP A 830 -4.82 -23.89 -10.72
N TYR A 831 -4.16 -22.80 -10.25
CA TYR A 831 -3.27 -22.87 -9.08
C TYR A 831 -3.98 -22.76 -7.73
N ALA A 832 -5.21 -22.22 -7.67
CA ALA A 832 -5.96 -22.05 -6.42
C ALA A 832 -6.19 -23.39 -5.71
N GLY A 833 -5.73 -23.49 -4.46
CA GLY A 833 -5.79 -24.74 -3.72
C GLY A 833 -4.75 -25.78 -4.16
N LYS A 834 -3.62 -25.37 -4.77
CA LYS A 834 -2.49 -26.25 -5.11
C LYS A 834 -1.30 -26.02 -4.21
N LYS A 835 -0.57 -27.08 -3.86
CA LYS A 835 0.61 -26.93 -3.00
C LYS A 835 1.70 -26.15 -3.71
N LEU A 836 2.29 -25.16 -3.04
CA LEU A 836 3.50 -24.49 -3.52
C LEU A 836 4.69 -25.44 -3.37
N LEU A 837 5.40 -25.71 -4.47
CA LEU A 837 6.53 -26.64 -4.51
C LEU A 837 7.87 -25.94 -4.64
N ASP A 838 7.90 -24.74 -5.23
CA ASP A 838 9.14 -24.00 -5.50
C ASP A 838 8.89 -22.49 -5.61
N PHE A 839 9.84 -21.71 -5.13
CA PHE A 839 9.85 -20.25 -5.17
C PHE A 839 11.29 -19.76 -5.10
N ARG A 840 11.77 -19.08 -6.13
CA ARG A 840 13.15 -18.57 -6.19
C ARG A 840 13.30 -17.43 -7.20
N TYR A 841 14.38 -16.69 -7.07
CA TYR A 841 14.80 -15.68 -8.04
C TYR A 841 15.72 -16.30 -9.08
N LEU A 842 15.42 -16.11 -10.37
CA LEU A 842 16.20 -16.69 -11.46
C LEU A 842 17.52 -15.96 -11.72
N GLU A 843 17.69 -14.77 -11.14
CA GLU A 843 18.91 -13.96 -11.26
C GLU A 843 19.95 -14.31 -10.17
N GLU A 844 19.58 -15.11 -9.16
CA GLU A 844 20.53 -15.56 -8.13
C GLU A 844 21.69 -16.34 -8.77
N GLY A 845 22.93 -15.95 -8.40
CA GLY A 845 24.15 -16.54 -8.97
C GLY A 845 24.63 -15.91 -10.28
N HIS A 846 23.92 -14.91 -10.82
CA HIS A 846 24.34 -14.14 -11.98
C HIS A 846 24.86 -12.73 -11.59
N ASN A 847 25.88 -12.22 -12.28
CA ASN A 847 26.39 -10.85 -12.11
C ASN A 847 25.46 -9.81 -12.78
N ARG A 848 24.21 -9.67 -12.32
CA ARG A 848 23.26 -8.66 -12.81
C ARG A 848 22.95 -7.61 -11.73
N PRO A 849 22.81 -6.32 -12.08
CA PRO A 849 22.23 -5.34 -11.19
C PRO A 849 20.76 -5.69 -10.93
N PHE A 850 20.28 -5.53 -9.70
CA PHE A 850 18.91 -5.88 -9.25
C PHE A 850 18.58 -7.39 -9.25
N PRO A 851 19.30 -8.24 -8.49
CA PRO A 851 19.17 -9.71 -8.55
C PRO A 851 17.83 -10.27 -8.02
N HIS A 852 16.79 -9.45 -7.84
CA HIS A 852 15.56 -9.77 -7.13
C HIS A 852 14.28 -9.34 -7.88
N GLU A 853 14.32 -9.27 -9.21
CA GLU A 853 13.16 -8.85 -10.01
C GLU A 853 12.52 -10.01 -10.76
N LEU A 854 13.29 -11.01 -11.21
CA LEU A 854 12.75 -12.15 -11.95
C LEU A 854 12.44 -13.35 -11.04
N LEU A 855 11.15 -13.59 -10.77
CA LEU A 855 10.64 -14.68 -9.94
C LEU A 855 10.25 -15.91 -10.76
N TYR A 856 10.53 -17.08 -10.19
CA TYR A 856 10.01 -18.38 -10.62
C TYR A 856 9.23 -19.03 -9.48
N THR A 857 8.01 -19.44 -9.77
CA THR A 857 7.11 -20.13 -8.84
C THR A 857 6.58 -21.40 -9.48
N ARG A 858 6.54 -22.50 -8.73
CA ARG A 858 5.96 -23.77 -9.18
C ARG A 858 4.98 -24.32 -8.15
N TYR A 859 3.78 -24.65 -8.61
CA TYR A 859 2.77 -25.36 -7.83
C TYR A 859 2.66 -26.82 -8.29
N ALA A 860 1.93 -27.62 -7.52
CA ALA A 860 1.52 -28.96 -7.92
C ALA A 860 0.76 -28.94 -9.27
N ASP A 861 0.69 -30.10 -9.92
CA ASP A 861 0.08 -30.31 -11.25
C ASP A 861 0.79 -29.54 -12.39
N ASP A 862 2.12 -29.40 -12.27
CA ASP A 862 3.01 -28.80 -13.28
C ASP A 862 2.63 -27.37 -13.68
N ILE A 863 2.15 -26.58 -12.71
CA ILE A 863 1.84 -25.16 -12.90
C ILE A 863 3.09 -24.34 -12.60
N VAL A 864 3.57 -23.61 -13.60
CA VAL A 864 4.79 -22.80 -13.54
C VAL A 864 4.48 -21.35 -13.86
N ILE A 865 5.08 -20.43 -13.11
CA ILE A 865 4.98 -18.99 -13.27
C ILE A 865 6.38 -18.39 -13.34
N VAL A 866 6.65 -17.57 -14.35
CA VAL A 866 7.83 -16.72 -14.47
C VAL A 866 7.38 -15.27 -14.56
N SER A 867 7.81 -14.43 -13.63
CA SER A 867 7.32 -13.04 -13.50
C SER A 867 8.46 -12.05 -13.36
N ASN A 868 8.44 -11.00 -14.19
CA ASN A 868 9.28 -9.82 -14.04
C ASN A 868 8.57 -8.81 -13.14
N MET A 869 9.07 -8.66 -11.91
CA MET A 869 8.52 -7.79 -10.88
C MET A 869 8.99 -6.34 -11.01
N GLY A 870 9.99 -6.08 -11.85
CA GLY A 870 10.54 -4.75 -12.12
C GLY A 870 9.76 -3.98 -13.20
N ASP A 871 9.98 -2.68 -13.26
CA ASP A 871 9.41 -1.78 -14.28
C ASP A 871 10.17 -1.83 -15.61
N LYS A 872 11.39 -2.37 -15.62
CA LYS A 872 12.25 -2.49 -16.80
C LYS A 872 12.08 -3.84 -17.49
N PRO A 873 12.21 -3.90 -18.82
CA PRO A 873 12.25 -5.18 -19.53
C PRO A 873 13.48 -6.03 -19.13
N ILE A 874 13.28 -7.35 -19.00
CA ILE A 874 14.34 -8.32 -18.68
C ILE A 874 14.47 -9.35 -19.80
N ALA A 875 15.68 -9.47 -20.36
CA ALA A 875 16.02 -10.54 -21.29
C ALA A 875 16.23 -11.85 -20.53
N LEU A 876 15.52 -12.90 -20.94
CA LEU A 876 15.48 -14.19 -20.25
C LEU A 876 16.61 -15.16 -20.63
N LYS A 877 17.41 -14.79 -21.63
CA LYS A 877 18.51 -15.62 -22.14
C LYS A 877 19.45 -16.08 -21.01
N GLY A 878 19.59 -17.39 -20.88
CA GLY A 878 20.43 -18.10 -19.91
C GLY A 878 19.92 -18.08 -18.46
N LEU A 879 18.67 -17.64 -18.22
CA LEU A 879 18.08 -17.58 -16.87
C LEU A 879 17.01 -18.64 -16.61
N VAL A 880 16.40 -19.20 -17.66
CA VAL A 880 15.22 -20.08 -17.53
C VAL A 880 15.57 -21.58 -17.53
N ASP A 881 16.84 -21.95 -17.70
CA ASP A 881 17.30 -23.35 -17.79
C ASP A 881 17.01 -24.18 -16.52
N VAL A 882 16.83 -23.51 -15.38
CA VAL A 882 16.54 -24.15 -14.08
C VAL A 882 15.03 -24.27 -13.78
N THR A 883 14.17 -23.88 -14.71
CA THR A 883 12.71 -23.91 -14.53
C THR A 883 12.13 -25.27 -14.92
N GLY A 884 11.05 -25.67 -14.25
CA GLY A 884 10.31 -26.92 -14.53
C GLY A 884 9.43 -26.89 -15.79
N LEU A 885 9.73 -26.02 -16.78
CA LEU A 885 8.96 -25.91 -18.01
C LEU A 885 9.32 -27.03 -19.02
N PRO A 886 8.39 -27.41 -19.92
CA PRO A 886 8.70 -28.27 -21.06
C PRO A 886 9.81 -27.69 -21.95
N ARG A 887 10.63 -28.55 -22.57
CA ARG A 887 11.83 -28.13 -23.34
C ARG A 887 11.52 -27.14 -24.48
N GLU A 888 10.38 -27.31 -25.15
CA GLU A 888 9.97 -26.41 -26.23
C GLU A 888 9.62 -25.01 -25.71
N GLU A 889 8.95 -24.93 -24.56
CA GLU A 889 8.65 -23.67 -23.88
C GLU A 889 9.91 -23.01 -23.35
N LEU A 890 10.81 -23.78 -22.75
CA LEU A 890 12.13 -23.30 -22.31
C LEU A 890 12.89 -22.63 -23.46
N ASN A 891 13.03 -23.33 -24.59
CA ASN A 891 13.76 -22.82 -25.75
C ASN A 891 13.13 -21.54 -26.31
N TRP A 892 11.79 -21.45 -26.32
CA TRP A 892 11.10 -20.25 -26.77
C TRP A 892 11.30 -19.09 -25.78
N LEU A 893 11.11 -19.37 -24.48
CA LEU A 893 11.15 -18.39 -23.39
C LEU A 893 12.56 -17.81 -23.22
N ASP A 894 13.62 -18.61 -23.40
CA ASP A 894 15.02 -18.18 -23.40
C ASP A 894 15.32 -17.09 -24.44
N GLY A 895 14.59 -17.11 -25.56
CA GLY A 895 14.67 -16.10 -26.61
C GLY A 895 13.82 -14.85 -26.37
N GLN A 896 13.06 -14.77 -25.29
CA GLN A 896 12.14 -13.66 -25.02
C GLN A 896 12.76 -12.57 -24.13
N THR A 897 12.18 -11.38 -24.25
CA THR A 897 12.31 -10.29 -23.28
C THR A 897 10.94 -10.07 -22.64
N LEU A 898 10.83 -10.29 -21.33
CA LEU A 898 9.61 -9.91 -20.61
C LEU A 898 9.58 -8.39 -20.47
N PRO A 899 8.46 -7.71 -20.83
CA PRO A 899 8.31 -6.29 -20.54
C PRO A 899 8.33 -6.04 -19.02
N GLY A 900 8.45 -4.79 -18.61
CA GLY A 900 8.21 -4.40 -17.21
C GLY A 900 6.84 -4.88 -16.75
N TYR A 901 6.77 -5.50 -15.57
CA TYR A 901 5.58 -6.18 -15.06
C TYR A 901 5.00 -7.24 -16.02
N GLY A 902 5.87 -7.89 -16.81
CA GLY A 902 5.53 -8.99 -17.70
C GLY A 902 5.60 -10.34 -16.97
N PHE A 903 4.81 -11.31 -17.42
CA PHE A 903 4.80 -12.65 -16.83
C PHE A 903 4.41 -13.72 -17.85
N TYR A 904 4.75 -14.98 -17.55
CA TYR A 904 4.39 -16.17 -18.30
C TYR A 904 3.97 -17.29 -17.35
N ILE A 905 2.76 -17.81 -17.54
CA ILE A 905 2.16 -18.89 -16.75
C ILE A 905 1.86 -20.05 -17.68
N SER A 906 2.33 -21.24 -17.29
CA SER A 906 2.14 -22.48 -18.03
C SER A 906 1.60 -23.57 -17.11
N SER A 907 0.63 -24.32 -17.61
CA SER A 907 0.20 -25.60 -17.04
C SER A 907 -0.22 -26.56 -18.17
N PRO A 908 -0.57 -27.83 -17.91
CA PRO A 908 -1.08 -28.71 -18.96
C PRO A 908 -2.33 -28.18 -19.72
N ARG A 909 -3.09 -27.25 -19.13
CA ARG A 909 -4.37 -26.77 -19.68
C ARG A 909 -4.46 -25.26 -19.88
N VAL A 910 -3.53 -24.46 -19.36
CA VAL A 910 -3.57 -23.00 -19.51
C VAL A 910 -2.27 -22.40 -20.01
N ARG A 911 -2.38 -21.32 -20.78
CA ARG A 911 -1.29 -20.39 -21.08
C ARG A 911 -1.78 -18.99 -20.77
N VAL A 912 -1.15 -18.31 -19.82
CA VAL A 912 -1.49 -16.91 -19.50
C VAL A 912 -0.21 -16.10 -19.48
N ALA A 913 -0.16 -14.99 -20.20
CA ALA A 913 1.05 -14.22 -20.35
C ALA A 913 0.79 -12.73 -20.53
N ARG A 914 1.76 -11.92 -20.12
CA ARG A 914 1.90 -10.52 -20.50
C ARG A 914 3.28 -10.32 -21.11
N ILE A 915 3.33 -10.25 -22.44
CA ILE A 915 4.54 -10.31 -23.25
C ILE A 915 4.51 -9.26 -24.37
N ASN A 916 5.62 -9.07 -25.07
CA ASN A 916 5.65 -8.20 -26.24
C ASN A 916 4.94 -8.89 -27.43
N ALA A 917 4.20 -8.10 -28.20
CA ALA A 917 3.66 -8.53 -29.49
C ALA A 917 4.80 -8.77 -30.49
N THR A 918 4.61 -9.72 -31.40
CA THR A 918 5.66 -10.20 -32.30
C THR A 918 5.90 -9.31 -33.51
N ASN A 919 4.88 -8.56 -33.95
CA ASN A 919 4.89 -7.78 -35.20
C ASN A 919 4.96 -6.26 -34.98
N GLN A 920 4.89 -5.78 -33.74
CA GLN A 920 4.87 -4.35 -33.42
C GLN A 920 5.34 -4.12 -31.97
N ASP A 921 5.77 -2.88 -31.69
CA ASP A 921 6.13 -2.45 -30.34
C ASP A 921 4.86 -2.20 -29.50
N ALA A 922 4.27 -3.29 -29.02
CA ALA A 922 3.11 -3.28 -28.15
C ALA A 922 3.17 -4.43 -27.16
N ILE A 923 2.50 -4.27 -26.02
CA ILE A 923 2.37 -5.34 -25.03
C ILE A 923 1.03 -6.05 -25.22
N ALA A 924 1.07 -7.37 -25.20
CA ALA A 924 -0.09 -8.23 -25.25
C ALA A 924 -0.27 -8.98 -23.93
N SER A 925 -1.48 -8.89 -23.39
CA SER A 925 -1.92 -9.75 -22.28
C SER A 925 -2.88 -10.79 -22.83
N ILE A 926 -2.66 -12.06 -22.53
CA ILE A 926 -3.37 -13.18 -23.14
C ILE A 926 -3.63 -14.26 -22.09
N ALA A 927 -4.84 -14.81 -22.07
CA ALA A 927 -5.26 -15.88 -21.18
C ALA A 927 -5.95 -16.96 -22.01
N LEU A 928 -5.37 -18.15 -22.10
CA LEU A 928 -5.85 -19.29 -22.86
C LEU A 928 -6.13 -20.46 -21.93
N ALA A 929 -7.24 -21.15 -22.17
CA ALA A 929 -7.57 -22.41 -21.52
C ALA A 929 -8.00 -23.46 -22.55
N TYR A 930 -7.53 -24.69 -22.37
CA TYR A 930 -7.96 -25.85 -23.12
C TYR A 930 -8.91 -26.70 -22.26
N ARG A 931 -10.18 -26.75 -22.67
CA ARG A 931 -11.25 -27.48 -21.97
C ARG A 931 -12.13 -28.20 -22.98
N ASN A 932 -12.48 -29.45 -22.70
CA ASN A 932 -13.39 -30.26 -23.53
C ASN A 932 -12.99 -30.33 -25.02
N GLY A 933 -11.69 -30.41 -25.31
CA GLY A 933 -11.19 -30.47 -26.68
C GLY A 933 -11.15 -29.13 -27.42
N GLN A 934 -11.44 -28.01 -26.74
CA GLN A 934 -11.49 -26.67 -27.33
C GLN A 934 -10.57 -25.70 -26.59
N VAL A 935 -9.94 -24.81 -27.35
CA VAL A 935 -9.22 -23.64 -26.81
C VAL A 935 -10.22 -22.48 -26.73
N SER A 936 -10.34 -21.87 -25.57
CA SER A 936 -10.98 -20.57 -25.41
C SER A 936 -9.99 -19.57 -24.82
N GLY A 937 -10.20 -18.29 -25.11
CA GLY A 937 -9.24 -17.29 -24.67
C GLY A 937 -9.76 -15.88 -24.55
N THR A 938 -8.97 -15.06 -23.86
CA THR A 938 -9.13 -13.61 -23.80
C THR A 938 -7.80 -12.95 -24.10
N VAL A 939 -7.80 -11.89 -24.91
CA VAL A 939 -6.62 -11.11 -25.25
C VAL A 939 -6.90 -9.64 -25.04
N MET A 940 -6.02 -8.97 -24.31
CA MET A 940 -5.99 -7.53 -24.11
C MET A 940 -4.73 -6.96 -24.75
N THR A 941 -4.87 -6.29 -25.89
CA THR A 941 -3.73 -5.69 -26.61
C THR A 941 -4.21 -4.69 -27.66
N SER A 942 -3.26 -4.08 -28.37
CA SER A 942 -3.50 -3.26 -29.55
C SER A 942 -4.20 -4.00 -30.69
N ASN A 943 -4.90 -3.27 -31.55
CA ASN A 943 -5.43 -3.84 -32.80
C ASN A 943 -4.29 -4.37 -33.69
N ASN A 944 -4.54 -5.44 -34.45
CA ASN A 944 -3.59 -6.09 -35.36
C ASN A 944 -2.29 -6.58 -34.69
N ALA A 945 -2.28 -6.79 -33.37
CA ALA A 945 -1.13 -7.36 -32.68
C ALA A 945 -1.07 -8.87 -32.94
N THR A 946 0.08 -9.34 -33.43
CA THR A 946 0.35 -10.78 -33.58
C THR A 946 1.00 -11.31 -32.31
N ILE A 947 0.42 -12.37 -31.75
CA ILE A 947 0.89 -13.05 -30.55
C ILE A 947 1.24 -14.48 -30.93
N ALA A 948 2.40 -14.95 -30.50
CA ALA A 948 2.85 -16.32 -30.66
C ALA A 948 3.21 -16.91 -29.29
N LEU A 949 2.66 -18.08 -28.97
CA LEU A 949 2.91 -18.79 -27.72
C LEU A 949 3.09 -20.30 -27.98
N PRO A 950 4.04 -20.95 -27.31
CA PRO A 950 4.11 -22.40 -27.32
C PRO A 950 2.90 -23.01 -26.58
N VAL A 951 2.30 -24.04 -27.18
CA VAL A 951 1.15 -24.81 -26.67
C VAL A 951 1.36 -26.30 -26.93
N PRO A 952 0.74 -27.20 -26.16
CA PRO A 952 0.77 -28.63 -26.46
C PRO A 952 0.22 -28.92 -27.87
N GLU A 953 0.82 -29.88 -28.59
CA GLU A 953 0.36 -30.27 -29.94
C GLU A 953 -1.11 -30.73 -29.96
N THR A 954 -1.63 -31.23 -28.83
CA THR A 954 -3.03 -31.65 -28.66
C THR A 954 -4.03 -30.50 -28.80
N TRP A 955 -3.57 -29.24 -28.80
CA TRP A 955 -4.41 -28.05 -29.03
C TRP A 955 -4.61 -27.77 -30.54
N SER A 956 -4.23 -28.69 -31.44
CA SER A 956 -4.21 -28.49 -32.90
C SER A 956 -5.59 -28.19 -33.53
N ASN A 957 -5.60 -27.17 -34.42
CA ASN A 957 -6.67 -26.75 -35.34
C ASN A 957 -8.00 -26.25 -34.73
N THR A 958 -7.96 -25.09 -34.08
CA THR A 958 -9.14 -24.28 -33.74
C THR A 958 -9.25 -23.05 -34.65
N THR A 959 -10.30 -22.96 -35.47
CA THR A 959 -10.80 -21.65 -35.92
C THR A 959 -11.54 -21.00 -34.77
N ALA A 960 -11.20 -19.75 -34.43
CA ALA A 960 -11.84 -19.07 -33.32
C ALA A 960 -12.72 -17.90 -33.80
N LYS A 961 -13.85 -17.71 -33.13
CA LYS A 961 -14.75 -16.58 -33.39
C LYS A 961 -14.45 -15.53 -32.34
N TRP A 962 -13.83 -14.43 -32.76
CA TRP A 962 -13.46 -13.35 -31.87
C TRP A 962 -14.66 -12.45 -31.65
N VAL A 963 -14.95 -12.12 -30.39
CA VAL A 963 -16.02 -11.22 -29.98
C VAL A 963 -15.44 -10.17 -29.05
N ASP A 964 -15.58 -8.89 -29.41
CA ASP A 964 -15.25 -7.79 -28.51
C ASP A 964 -16.42 -7.46 -27.56
N PHE A 965 -16.25 -6.46 -26.68
CA PHE A 965 -17.34 -6.04 -25.79
C PHE A 965 -18.49 -5.30 -26.46
N ALA A 966 -18.32 -4.85 -27.70
CA ALA A 966 -19.40 -4.29 -28.50
C ALA A 966 -20.23 -5.38 -29.18
N GLY A 967 -19.85 -6.66 -29.04
CA GLY A 967 -20.50 -7.79 -29.69
C GLY A 967 -20.11 -7.93 -31.16
N VAL A 968 -19.03 -7.26 -31.60
CA VAL A 968 -18.52 -7.38 -32.95
C VAL A 968 -17.84 -8.74 -33.09
N GLU A 969 -18.47 -9.62 -33.85
CA GLU A 969 -17.91 -10.92 -34.18
C GLU A 969 -17.00 -10.82 -35.40
N GLN A 970 -15.75 -11.26 -35.27
CA GLN A 970 -14.83 -11.42 -36.40
C GLN A 970 -14.24 -12.83 -36.39
N GLN A 971 -14.27 -13.46 -37.56
CA GLN A 971 -13.65 -14.77 -37.72
C GLN A 971 -12.19 -14.59 -38.10
N VAL A 972 -11.29 -15.02 -37.23
CA VAL A 972 -9.84 -14.97 -37.47
C VAL A 972 -9.27 -16.37 -37.38
N ALA A 973 -8.40 -16.73 -38.33
CA ALA A 973 -7.69 -17.98 -38.28
C ALA A 973 -6.65 -17.94 -37.14
N ILE A 974 -6.84 -18.78 -36.12
CA ILE A 974 -5.78 -19.12 -35.18
C ILE A 974 -5.01 -20.29 -35.78
N GLN A 975 -3.71 -20.15 -35.95
CA GLN A 975 -2.87 -21.21 -36.49
C GLN A 975 -2.12 -21.88 -35.34
N CYS A 976 -2.32 -23.17 -35.16
CA CYS A 976 -1.49 -24.00 -34.29
C CYS A 976 -0.63 -24.90 -35.20
N GLN A 977 0.66 -24.63 -35.28
CA GLN A 977 1.61 -25.40 -36.09
C GLN A 977 2.82 -25.79 -35.23
N LYS A 978 3.15 -27.09 -35.19
CA LYS A 978 4.34 -27.63 -34.48
C LYS A 978 4.45 -27.11 -33.04
N GLY A 979 3.36 -27.20 -32.28
CA GLY A 979 3.31 -26.74 -30.88
C GLY A 979 3.37 -25.21 -30.69
N MET A 980 3.21 -24.40 -31.75
CA MET A 980 3.16 -22.94 -31.67
C MET A 980 1.79 -22.42 -32.07
N LEU A 981 1.11 -21.73 -31.16
CA LEU A 981 -0.14 -21.04 -31.42
C LEU A 981 0.15 -19.59 -31.80
N THR A 982 -0.23 -19.20 -33.02
CA THR A 982 -0.12 -17.84 -33.53
C THR A 982 -1.52 -17.27 -33.81
N MET A 983 -1.78 -16.08 -33.30
CA MET A 983 -3.02 -15.34 -33.54
C MET A 983 -2.71 -13.87 -33.83
N THR A 984 -3.56 -13.21 -34.61
CA THR A 984 -3.49 -11.76 -34.80
C THR A 984 -4.81 -11.17 -34.34
N THR A 985 -4.78 -10.19 -33.44
CA THR A 985 -6.01 -9.55 -32.97
C THR A 985 -6.71 -8.85 -34.14
N PRO A 986 -8.05 -8.95 -34.23
CA PRO A 986 -8.78 -8.26 -35.28
C PRO A 986 -8.67 -6.74 -35.16
N LYS A 987 -8.95 -6.03 -36.26
CA LYS A 987 -9.15 -4.58 -36.20
C LYS A 987 -10.59 -4.34 -35.71
N ALA A 988 -10.75 -3.69 -34.55
CA ALA A 988 -12.08 -3.25 -34.12
C ALA A 988 -12.65 -2.27 -35.17
N ASP A 989 -13.65 -2.70 -35.93
CA ASP A 989 -14.20 -1.93 -37.05
C ASP A 989 -15.17 -0.87 -36.53
N ILE A 990 -14.64 0.27 -36.10
CA ILE A 990 -15.44 1.45 -35.78
C ILE A 990 -15.11 2.52 -36.81
N ALA A 991 -15.72 2.40 -38.00
CA ALA A 991 -15.43 3.22 -39.17
C ALA A 991 -15.42 4.75 -38.92
N ASP A 992 -16.19 5.23 -37.93
CA ASP A 992 -16.25 6.66 -37.57
C ASP A 992 -15.07 7.18 -36.72
N LEU A 993 -14.21 6.28 -36.22
CA LEU A 993 -13.03 6.62 -35.40
C LEU A 993 -11.72 6.69 -36.21
N ASP A 994 -11.73 6.17 -37.44
CA ASP A 994 -10.61 6.36 -38.36
C ASP A 994 -10.67 7.79 -38.93
N MET A 995 -9.53 8.48 -38.92
CA MET A 995 -9.48 9.83 -39.48
C MET A 995 -9.76 9.78 -41.00
N PRO A 996 -10.74 10.55 -41.52
CA PRO A 996 -10.99 10.58 -42.95
C PRO A 996 -9.74 11.04 -43.71
N LYS A 997 -9.39 10.34 -44.81
CA LYS A 997 -8.17 10.62 -45.60
C LYS A 997 -8.00 12.09 -46.01
N ALA A 998 -9.11 12.83 -46.16
CA ALA A 998 -9.08 14.26 -46.45
C ALA A 998 -8.29 15.05 -45.39
N TYR A 999 -8.48 14.79 -44.10
CA TYR A 999 -7.80 15.52 -43.03
C TYR A 999 -6.29 15.29 -43.02
N ALA A 1000 -5.81 14.14 -43.50
CA ALA A 1000 -4.37 13.87 -43.59
C ALA A 1000 -3.68 14.66 -44.73
N ASN A 1001 -4.45 15.08 -45.73
CA ASN A 1001 -3.92 15.67 -46.97
C ASN A 1001 -4.30 17.13 -47.17
N THR A 1002 -5.43 17.57 -46.61
CA THR A 1002 -5.97 18.92 -46.77
C THR A 1002 -6.42 19.49 -45.43
N ALA A 1003 -6.11 20.77 -45.22
CA ALA A 1003 -6.51 21.51 -44.04
C ALA A 1003 -8.05 21.61 -43.92
N PRO A 1004 -8.62 21.55 -42.70
CA PRO A 1004 -10.07 21.69 -42.49
C PRO A 1004 -10.69 22.91 -43.15
N LYS A 1005 -9.99 24.06 -43.19
CA LYS A 1005 -10.47 25.28 -43.86
C LYS A 1005 -10.80 25.12 -45.34
N SER A 1006 -10.18 24.14 -46.00
CA SER A 1006 -10.31 23.88 -47.44
C SER A 1006 -11.29 22.74 -47.73
N GLN A 1007 -11.91 22.15 -46.71
CA GLN A 1007 -12.85 21.05 -46.86
C GLN A 1007 -14.29 21.59 -46.92
N ALA A 1008 -15.03 21.16 -47.95
CA ALA A 1008 -16.43 21.54 -48.12
C ALA A 1008 -17.33 20.89 -47.05
N GLY A 1009 -18.28 21.65 -46.51
CA GLY A 1009 -19.27 21.17 -45.53
C GLY A 1009 -18.82 21.21 -44.08
N LEU A 1010 -17.56 21.55 -43.80
CA LEU A 1010 -17.07 21.69 -42.43
C LEU A 1010 -17.44 23.06 -41.84
N SER A 1011 -17.98 23.07 -40.63
CA SER A 1011 -18.34 24.32 -39.95
C SER A 1011 -17.09 25.09 -39.54
N ASN A 1012 -17.06 26.40 -39.77
CA ASN A 1012 -16.03 27.29 -39.24
C ASN A 1012 -16.35 27.80 -37.82
N LYS A 1013 -17.37 27.24 -37.17
CA LYS A 1013 -17.86 27.70 -35.86
C LYS A 1013 -17.02 27.16 -34.72
N VAL A 1014 -16.52 28.05 -33.86
CA VAL A 1014 -15.93 27.77 -32.55
C VAL A 1014 -16.98 28.14 -31.50
N ALA A 1015 -17.55 27.15 -30.84
CA ALA A 1015 -18.60 27.37 -29.87
C ALA A 1015 -18.02 27.58 -28.46
N ILE A 1016 -18.62 28.49 -27.69
CA ILE A 1016 -18.34 28.65 -26.25
C ILE A 1016 -19.56 28.13 -25.51
N TYR A 1017 -19.37 27.13 -24.65
CA TYR A 1017 -20.45 26.61 -23.82
C TYR A 1017 -20.63 27.49 -22.58
N ALA A 1018 -21.79 28.13 -22.44
CA ALA A 1018 -22.06 29.10 -21.38
C ALA A 1018 -23.55 29.17 -21.02
N PRO A 1019 -24.04 28.29 -20.12
CA PRO A 1019 -25.42 28.33 -19.63
C PRO A 1019 -25.83 29.71 -19.12
N LYS A 1020 -26.74 30.39 -19.82
CA LYS A 1020 -27.14 31.77 -19.51
C LYS A 1020 -27.89 31.90 -18.20
N SER A 1021 -28.58 30.83 -17.78
CA SER A 1021 -29.33 30.77 -16.53
C SER A 1021 -28.44 30.56 -15.30
N PHE A 1022 -27.15 30.27 -15.42
CA PHE A 1022 -26.28 30.14 -14.25
C PHE A 1022 -26.02 31.51 -13.60
N PRO A 1023 -26.43 31.75 -12.35
CA PRO A 1023 -26.52 33.09 -11.77
C PRO A 1023 -25.18 33.64 -11.21
N ASP A 1024 -24.04 33.08 -11.61
CA ASP A 1024 -22.73 33.47 -11.10
C ASP A 1024 -22.11 34.59 -11.94
N GLU A 1025 -21.90 35.77 -11.34
CA GLU A 1025 -21.34 36.94 -12.03
C GLU A 1025 -19.86 36.75 -12.45
N PRO A 1026 -18.96 36.18 -11.61
CA PRO A 1026 -17.61 35.83 -12.05
C PRO A 1026 -17.57 34.93 -13.28
N PHE A 1027 -18.44 33.92 -13.32
CA PHE A 1027 -18.63 33.04 -14.47
C PHE A 1027 -19.04 33.82 -15.73
N LYS A 1028 -20.03 34.72 -15.66
CA LYS A 1028 -20.45 35.54 -16.81
C LYS A 1028 -19.34 36.47 -17.30
N ALA A 1029 -18.56 37.04 -16.39
CA ALA A 1029 -17.40 37.85 -16.72
C ALA A 1029 -16.33 37.01 -17.44
N GLN A 1030 -16.06 35.79 -16.96
CA GLN A 1030 -15.13 34.86 -17.58
C GLN A 1030 -15.54 34.47 -19.00
N VAL A 1031 -16.83 34.20 -19.25
CA VAL A 1031 -17.35 33.96 -20.61
C VAL A 1031 -17.09 35.14 -21.53
N SER A 1032 -17.43 36.34 -21.04
CA SER A 1032 -17.33 37.56 -21.84
C SER A 1032 -15.88 37.83 -22.22
N ALA A 1033 -14.94 37.58 -21.30
CA ALA A 1033 -13.51 37.65 -21.55
C ALA A 1033 -13.06 36.61 -22.59
N TRP A 1034 -13.45 35.34 -22.43
CA TRP A 1034 -13.15 34.29 -23.42
C TRP A 1034 -13.67 34.61 -24.82
N GLN A 1035 -14.91 35.11 -24.91
CA GLN A 1035 -15.52 35.51 -26.18
C GLN A 1035 -14.74 36.65 -26.84
N THR A 1036 -14.34 37.65 -26.05
CA THR A 1036 -13.59 38.82 -26.55
C THR A 1036 -12.19 38.44 -27.00
N GLU A 1037 -11.45 37.70 -26.16
CA GLU A 1037 -10.06 37.34 -26.43
C GLU A 1037 -9.93 36.32 -27.55
N LEU A 1038 -10.78 35.29 -27.62
CA LEU A 1038 -10.79 34.37 -28.76
C LEU A 1038 -11.07 35.11 -30.07
N LYS A 1039 -12.04 36.04 -30.06
CA LYS A 1039 -12.38 36.82 -31.27
C LYS A 1039 -11.17 37.62 -31.75
N ARG A 1040 -10.43 38.23 -30.82
CA ARG A 1040 -9.21 38.99 -31.11
C ARG A 1040 -8.17 38.14 -31.85
N HIS A 1041 -8.01 36.87 -31.49
CA HIS A 1041 -6.95 36.02 -32.04
C HIS A 1041 -7.34 35.26 -33.31
N ILE A 1042 -8.63 34.94 -33.52
CA ILE A 1042 -9.07 34.09 -34.65
C ILE A 1042 -9.86 34.82 -35.74
N ALA A 1043 -10.18 36.12 -35.58
CA ALA A 1043 -11.01 36.87 -36.55
C ALA A 1043 -10.47 36.82 -37.99
N ASP A 1044 -9.15 36.93 -38.16
CA ASP A 1044 -8.50 36.95 -39.48
C ASP A 1044 -8.36 35.56 -40.12
N GLN A 1045 -8.82 34.51 -39.45
CA GLN A 1045 -8.63 33.10 -39.84
C GLN A 1045 -9.89 32.48 -40.44
N GLY A 1046 -10.96 33.27 -40.58
CA GLY A 1046 -12.25 32.81 -41.10
C GLY A 1046 -13.02 31.91 -40.14
N LEU A 1047 -12.65 31.86 -38.86
CA LEU A 1047 -13.38 31.16 -37.80
C LEU A 1047 -14.42 32.09 -37.16
N ALA A 1048 -15.62 31.57 -36.89
CA ALA A 1048 -16.74 32.32 -36.31
C ALA A 1048 -17.04 31.84 -34.88
N ILE A 1049 -17.23 32.76 -33.93
CA ILE A 1049 -17.58 32.40 -32.54
C ILE A 1049 -19.10 32.33 -32.38
N THR A 1050 -19.58 31.25 -31.75
CA THR A 1050 -21.00 31.06 -31.41
C THR A 1050 -21.19 30.68 -29.94
N MET A 1051 -22.34 31.00 -29.35
CA MET A 1051 -22.64 30.68 -27.95
C MET A 1051 -23.59 29.47 -27.85
N LEU A 1052 -23.31 28.56 -26.92
CA LEU A 1052 -24.23 27.48 -26.54
C LEU A 1052 -24.79 27.83 -25.15
N GLU A 1053 -25.96 28.48 -25.12
CA GLU A 1053 -26.51 29.14 -23.93
C GLU A 1053 -27.33 28.23 -23.00
N THR A 1054 -27.56 26.97 -23.38
CA THR A 1054 -28.31 25.99 -22.58
C THR A 1054 -27.63 24.62 -22.61
N PRO A 1055 -27.82 23.78 -21.56
CA PRO A 1055 -27.37 22.38 -21.60
C PRO A 1055 -27.87 21.62 -22.82
N GLN A 1056 -29.12 21.82 -23.23
CA GLN A 1056 -29.72 21.18 -24.40
C GLN A 1056 -29.01 21.59 -25.70
N ALA A 1057 -28.71 22.87 -25.89
CA ALA A 1057 -28.00 23.35 -27.07
C ALA A 1057 -26.59 22.75 -27.17
N MET A 1058 -25.92 22.57 -26.02
CA MET A 1058 -24.62 21.90 -25.96
C MET A 1058 -24.72 20.43 -26.37
N VAL A 1059 -25.66 19.68 -25.77
CA VAL A 1059 -25.88 18.26 -26.10
C VAL A 1059 -26.28 18.08 -27.57
N GLU A 1060 -27.13 18.96 -28.11
CA GLU A 1060 -27.49 18.95 -29.53
C GLU A 1060 -26.27 19.18 -30.42
N ALA A 1061 -25.43 20.17 -30.10
CA ALA A 1061 -24.23 20.48 -30.89
C ALA A 1061 -23.22 19.32 -30.94
N ILE A 1062 -22.94 18.67 -29.81
CA ILE A 1062 -22.00 17.53 -29.74
C ILE A 1062 -22.56 16.23 -30.34
N SER A 1063 -23.90 16.12 -30.44
CA SER A 1063 -24.56 14.94 -30.99
C SER A 1063 -24.73 15.00 -32.51
N ARG A 1064 -24.39 16.11 -33.17
CA ARG A 1064 -24.48 16.26 -34.62
C ARG A 1064 -23.42 15.41 -35.35
N PRO A 1065 -23.77 14.82 -36.51
CA PRO A 1065 -22.86 13.97 -37.28
C PRO A 1065 -21.73 14.77 -37.93
N VAL A 1066 -20.62 14.09 -38.24
CA VAL A 1066 -19.50 14.67 -38.99
C VAL A 1066 -19.98 15.18 -40.36
N GLY A 1067 -19.58 16.40 -40.74
CA GLY A 1067 -19.98 17.03 -42.00
C GLY A 1067 -21.29 17.85 -41.95
N ASP A 1068 -22.00 17.88 -40.81
CA ASP A 1068 -23.08 18.83 -40.60
C ASP A 1068 -22.51 20.26 -40.41
N SER A 1069 -22.96 21.20 -41.23
CA SER A 1069 -22.58 22.63 -41.15
C SER A 1069 -22.88 23.29 -39.80
N GLN A 1070 -23.81 22.72 -39.01
CA GLN A 1070 -24.15 23.20 -37.67
C GLN A 1070 -23.35 22.52 -36.55
N ARG A 1071 -22.60 21.45 -36.85
CA ARG A 1071 -21.67 20.83 -35.89
C ARG A 1071 -20.47 21.76 -35.71
N PRO A 1072 -20.18 22.26 -34.50
CA PRO A 1072 -19.05 23.16 -34.31
C PRO A 1072 -17.71 22.44 -34.56
N PHE A 1073 -16.74 23.17 -35.09
CA PHE A 1073 -15.37 22.69 -35.25
C PHE A 1073 -14.71 22.44 -33.90
N ALA A 1074 -14.91 23.38 -32.97
CA ALA A 1074 -14.38 23.29 -31.62
C ALA A 1074 -15.41 23.80 -30.61
N ILE A 1075 -15.36 23.26 -29.39
CA ILE A 1075 -16.11 23.73 -28.23
C ILE A 1075 -15.12 24.10 -27.14
N ILE A 1076 -15.24 25.33 -26.65
CA ILE A 1076 -14.51 25.84 -25.49
C ILE A 1076 -15.44 25.78 -24.30
N ALA A 1077 -15.04 25.05 -23.25
CA ALA A 1077 -15.71 25.01 -21.97
C ALA A 1077 -14.91 25.90 -20.98
N PRO A 1078 -15.29 27.17 -20.82
CA PRO A 1078 -14.47 28.18 -20.15
C PRO A 1078 -14.39 28.03 -18.61
N TYR A 1079 -14.91 26.95 -18.04
CA TYR A 1079 -15.20 26.84 -16.60
C TYR A 1079 -14.49 25.68 -15.90
N HIS A 1080 -13.16 25.68 -15.97
CA HIS A 1080 -12.29 24.78 -15.19
C HIS A 1080 -12.84 23.35 -15.06
N GLU A 1081 -13.23 22.95 -13.85
CA GLU A 1081 -13.60 21.57 -13.48
C GLU A 1081 -15.10 21.25 -13.64
N HIS A 1082 -15.92 22.20 -14.09
CA HIS A 1082 -17.38 22.11 -14.04
C HIS A 1082 -18.02 21.70 -15.37
N LEU A 1083 -18.87 20.67 -15.30
CA LEU A 1083 -19.90 20.37 -16.32
C LEU A 1083 -21.24 20.97 -15.87
N PHE A 1084 -22.03 21.50 -16.80
CA PHE A 1084 -23.36 22.06 -16.53
C PHE A 1084 -24.41 21.25 -17.28
N LEU A 1085 -25.51 20.91 -16.61
CA LEU A 1085 -26.55 20.01 -17.13
C LEU A 1085 -27.94 20.43 -16.66
N ALA A 1086 -28.96 19.97 -17.37
CA ALA A 1086 -30.34 20.03 -16.91
C ALA A 1086 -30.69 18.86 -15.97
N ALA A 1087 -31.74 19.00 -15.16
CA ALA A 1087 -32.15 18.00 -14.17
C ALA A 1087 -32.41 16.59 -14.72
N ASP A 1088 -32.82 16.49 -15.98
CA ASP A 1088 -33.16 15.24 -16.67
C ASP A 1088 -31.95 14.57 -17.34
N MET A 1089 -30.77 15.18 -17.30
CA MET A 1089 -29.57 14.67 -17.95
C MET A 1089 -28.66 13.89 -16.98
N ASP A 1090 -28.25 12.69 -17.37
CA ASP A 1090 -27.20 11.94 -16.67
C ASP A 1090 -25.82 12.50 -17.04
N PRO A 1091 -24.97 12.87 -16.05
CA PRO A 1091 -23.66 13.43 -16.34
C PRO A 1091 -22.73 12.55 -17.15
N PHE A 1092 -22.75 11.24 -16.94
CA PHE A 1092 -21.87 10.32 -17.65
C PHE A 1092 -22.37 10.01 -19.05
N GLU A 1093 -23.69 10.02 -19.29
CA GLU A 1093 -24.22 9.93 -20.64
C GLU A 1093 -23.75 11.14 -21.47
N VAL A 1094 -23.82 12.34 -20.91
CA VAL A 1094 -23.35 13.55 -21.60
C VAL A 1094 -21.83 13.54 -21.78
N LEU A 1095 -21.05 13.09 -20.79
CA LEU A 1095 -19.60 12.88 -20.96
C LEU A 1095 -19.28 11.86 -22.07
N GLY A 1096 -20.08 10.80 -22.19
CA GLY A 1096 -19.98 9.86 -23.31
C GLY A 1096 -20.22 10.52 -24.67
N LYS A 1097 -21.19 11.45 -24.76
CA LYS A 1097 -21.42 12.25 -25.97
C LYS A 1097 -20.28 13.23 -26.25
N ILE A 1098 -19.69 13.85 -25.22
CA ILE A 1098 -18.50 14.71 -25.35
C ILE A 1098 -17.32 13.90 -25.89
N LYS A 1099 -17.07 12.71 -25.30
CA LYS A 1099 -16.05 11.78 -25.80
C LYS A 1099 -16.30 11.44 -27.26
N ARG A 1100 -17.54 11.07 -27.61
CA ARG A 1100 -17.92 10.73 -28.99
C ARG A 1100 -17.71 11.89 -29.97
N PHE A 1101 -17.99 13.12 -29.54
CA PHE A 1101 -17.71 14.31 -30.33
C PHE A 1101 -16.23 14.44 -30.66
N VAL A 1102 -15.35 14.26 -29.66
CA VAL A 1102 -13.88 14.27 -29.85
C VAL A 1102 -13.42 13.09 -30.71
N ASP A 1103 -13.88 11.89 -30.39
CA ASP A 1103 -13.56 10.65 -31.09
C ASP A 1103 -13.85 10.76 -32.61
N THR A 1104 -14.90 11.48 -32.98
CA THR A 1104 -15.32 11.69 -34.38
C THR A 1104 -14.84 13.04 -34.95
N GLY A 1105 -13.72 13.56 -34.45
CA GLY A 1105 -13.01 14.70 -35.03
C GLY A 1105 -13.29 16.07 -34.43
N GLY A 1106 -14.15 16.15 -33.42
CA GLY A 1106 -14.40 17.39 -32.69
C GLY A 1106 -13.21 17.81 -31.84
N ILE A 1107 -13.10 19.11 -31.57
CA ILE A 1107 -12.11 19.66 -30.64
C ILE A 1107 -12.82 20.13 -29.38
N TRP A 1108 -12.44 19.60 -28.22
CA TRP A 1108 -12.96 20.03 -26.94
C TRP A 1108 -11.84 20.63 -26.08
N TRP A 1109 -12.08 21.82 -25.55
CA TRP A 1109 -11.17 22.50 -24.62
C TRP A 1109 -11.77 22.58 -23.23
N ALA A 1110 -11.11 21.94 -22.26
CA ALA A 1110 -11.27 22.24 -20.84
C ALA A 1110 -10.22 23.29 -20.44
N THR A 1111 -10.64 24.41 -19.87
CA THR A 1111 -9.76 25.57 -19.69
C THR A 1111 -9.18 25.70 -18.29
N GLY A 1112 -8.96 24.59 -17.57
CA GLY A 1112 -8.28 24.58 -16.27
C GLY A 1112 -8.70 23.45 -15.33
N GLY A 1113 -7.86 23.16 -14.34
CA GLY A 1113 -8.13 22.21 -13.26
C GLY A 1113 -8.24 20.75 -13.72
N GLN A 1114 -8.95 19.93 -12.93
CA GLN A 1114 -9.35 18.57 -13.30
C GLN A 1114 -10.69 18.60 -14.05
N PRO A 1115 -10.73 18.33 -15.37
CA PRO A 1115 -11.97 18.41 -16.13
C PRO A 1115 -13.04 17.47 -15.57
N PHE A 1116 -14.28 17.96 -15.52
CA PHE A 1116 -15.46 17.20 -15.12
C PHE A 1116 -15.44 16.66 -13.69
N HIS A 1117 -14.64 17.23 -12.79
CA HIS A 1117 -14.64 16.84 -11.38
C HIS A 1117 -15.99 17.16 -10.70
N TYR A 1118 -16.66 18.22 -11.14
CA TYR A 1118 -17.96 18.64 -10.61
C TYR A 1118 -19.01 18.74 -11.72
N CYS A 1119 -20.26 18.44 -11.36
CA CYS A 1119 -21.43 18.75 -12.15
C CYS A 1119 -22.28 19.82 -11.48
N ARG A 1120 -22.83 20.73 -12.27
CA ARG A 1120 -23.87 21.69 -11.89
C ARG A 1120 -25.15 21.26 -12.59
N ILE A 1121 -26.18 20.95 -11.82
CA ILE A 1121 -27.49 20.53 -12.36
C ILE A 1121 -28.49 21.65 -12.12
N GLU A 1122 -29.14 22.11 -13.18
CA GLU A 1122 -30.24 23.07 -13.12
C GLU A 1122 -31.53 22.34 -12.71
N GLU A 1123 -31.93 22.47 -11.44
CA GLU A 1123 -33.15 21.84 -10.90
C GLU A 1123 -34.41 22.61 -11.31
N ALA A 1124 -34.28 23.94 -11.45
CA ALA A 1124 -35.28 24.85 -12.00
C ALA A 1124 -34.55 26.05 -12.63
N PRO A 1125 -35.18 26.85 -13.52
CA PRO A 1125 -34.52 27.99 -14.16
C PRO A 1125 -33.80 28.90 -13.16
N GLY A 1126 -32.47 28.98 -13.25
CA GLY A 1126 -31.62 29.77 -12.35
C GLY A 1126 -31.27 29.13 -11.01
N GLN A 1127 -31.79 27.94 -10.69
CA GLN A 1127 -31.48 27.18 -9.48
C GLN A 1127 -30.58 25.99 -9.80
N TRP A 1128 -29.36 26.02 -9.26
CA TRP A 1128 -28.32 25.04 -9.59
C TRP A 1128 -27.78 24.29 -8.38
N LYS A 1129 -27.71 22.97 -8.48
CA LYS A 1129 -27.13 22.08 -7.48
C LYS A 1129 -25.75 21.60 -7.90
N LYS A 1130 -24.81 21.55 -6.95
CA LYS A 1130 -23.48 20.96 -7.14
C LYS A 1130 -23.51 19.46 -6.84
N ILE A 1131 -22.94 18.66 -7.73
CA ILE A 1131 -22.65 17.25 -7.49
C ILE A 1131 -21.16 17.01 -7.74
N THR A 1132 -20.53 16.21 -6.87
CA THR A 1132 -19.12 15.79 -7.04
C THR A 1132 -19.08 14.49 -7.83
N ILE A 1133 -18.44 14.52 -9.01
CA ILE A 1133 -18.17 13.34 -9.84
C ILE A 1133 -16.80 12.75 -9.50
N GLY A 1134 -15.84 13.60 -9.13
CA GLY A 1134 -14.48 13.20 -8.82
C GLY A 1134 -13.69 12.75 -10.05
N GLY A 1135 -12.69 11.90 -9.86
CA GLY A 1135 -11.84 11.39 -10.95
C GLY A 1135 -12.57 10.61 -12.04
N SER A 1136 -13.74 10.07 -11.72
CA SER A 1136 -14.57 9.29 -12.66
C SER A 1136 -15.05 10.12 -13.86
N GLY A 1137 -15.17 11.45 -13.71
CA GLY A 1137 -15.57 12.34 -14.80
C GLY A 1137 -14.55 12.32 -15.94
N LEU A 1138 -13.29 12.66 -15.64
CA LEU A 1138 -12.21 12.61 -16.62
C LEU A 1138 -11.90 11.18 -17.10
N ALA A 1139 -12.03 10.18 -16.21
CA ALA A 1139 -11.81 8.78 -16.58
C ALA A 1139 -12.79 8.31 -17.68
N THR A 1140 -13.97 8.92 -17.80
CA THR A 1140 -14.93 8.66 -18.89
C THR A 1140 -14.35 9.06 -20.25
N ILE A 1141 -13.47 10.06 -20.31
CA ILE A 1141 -12.78 10.50 -21.52
C ILE A 1141 -11.50 9.67 -21.79
N GLY A 1142 -11.14 8.75 -20.89
CA GLY A 1142 -9.95 7.90 -21.01
C GLY A 1142 -8.67 8.54 -20.48
N ALA A 1143 -8.78 9.53 -19.58
CA ALA A 1143 -7.61 10.23 -19.03
C ALA A 1143 -7.66 10.34 -17.50
N THR A 1144 -6.49 10.64 -16.90
CA THR A 1144 -6.35 10.91 -15.47
C THR A 1144 -5.36 12.06 -15.23
N THR A 1145 -5.44 12.71 -14.07
CA THR A 1145 -4.53 13.80 -13.65
C THR A 1145 -4.00 13.51 -12.25
N PRO A 1146 -2.82 14.03 -11.87
CA PRO A 1146 -2.32 13.88 -10.51
C PRO A 1146 -3.10 14.79 -9.56
N ILE A 1147 -3.10 14.45 -8.27
CA ILE A 1147 -3.65 15.31 -7.22
C ILE A 1147 -2.47 16.07 -6.59
N THR A 1148 -2.22 17.29 -7.07
CA THR A 1148 -1.19 18.22 -6.56
C THR A 1148 -1.81 19.58 -6.17
N TYR A 1149 -1.01 20.52 -5.65
CA TYR A 1149 -1.47 21.79 -5.06
C TYR A 1149 -2.10 22.77 -6.04
N VAL A 1150 -3.33 23.21 -5.79
CA VAL A 1150 -4.10 24.07 -6.71
C VAL A 1150 -3.65 25.55 -6.72
N ASP A 1151 -2.98 26.02 -5.67
CA ASP A 1151 -2.59 27.42 -5.50
C ASP A 1151 -1.10 27.67 -5.76
N GLU A 1152 -0.48 26.77 -6.53
CA GLU A 1152 0.86 27.02 -7.04
C GLU A 1152 0.85 28.19 -8.01
N SER A 1153 1.94 28.92 -7.90
CA SER A 1153 2.14 30.18 -8.54
C SER A 1153 2.76 29.81 -9.94
N GLY A 1154 2.43 30.45 -11.08
CA GLY A 1154 2.83 29.96 -12.43
C GLY A 1154 4.32 30.07 -12.83
N VAL A 1155 4.91 29.14 -13.55
CA VAL A 1155 6.29 29.23 -14.08
C VAL A 1155 6.31 29.68 -15.54
N PRO A 1156 7.44 30.21 -16.06
CA PRO A 1156 7.56 30.52 -17.48
C PRO A 1156 7.14 29.32 -18.33
N LEU A 1157 6.33 29.58 -19.34
CA LEU A 1157 5.90 28.55 -20.28
C LEU A 1157 6.93 28.43 -21.39
N GLU A 1158 7.09 27.23 -21.95
CA GLU A 1158 7.93 27.02 -23.12
C GLU A 1158 7.20 26.13 -24.14
N ALA A 1159 7.21 26.54 -25.41
CA ALA A 1159 6.72 25.69 -26.48
C ALA A 1159 7.75 24.57 -26.76
N THR A 1160 7.30 23.32 -26.80
CA THR A 1160 8.13 22.18 -27.25
C THR A 1160 8.46 22.31 -28.74
N ASP A 1161 9.27 21.42 -29.31
CA ASP A 1161 9.50 21.44 -30.77
C ASP A 1161 8.21 21.21 -31.56
N ALA A 1162 7.34 20.32 -31.08
CA ALA A 1162 5.98 20.16 -31.63
C ALA A 1162 5.14 21.43 -31.43
N GLY A 1163 5.20 22.05 -30.25
CA GLY A 1163 4.55 23.32 -29.97
C GLY A 1163 5.02 24.46 -30.88
N LYS A 1164 6.33 24.59 -31.10
CA LYS A 1164 6.92 25.60 -31.99
C LYS A 1164 6.45 25.43 -33.43
N ALA A 1165 6.33 24.18 -33.89
CA ALA A 1165 5.73 23.87 -35.19
C ALA A 1165 4.25 24.27 -35.26
N TRP A 1166 3.50 24.15 -34.15
CA TRP A 1166 2.08 24.51 -34.10
C TRP A 1166 1.85 26.01 -34.00
N PHE A 1167 2.58 26.68 -33.13
CA PHE A 1167 2.37 28.09 -32.79
C PHE A 1167 3.12 29.04 -33.74
N GLY A 1168 4.20 28.58 -34.37
CA GLY A 1168 5.14 29.42 -35.10
C GLY A 1168 6.05 30.24 -34.16
N GLU A 1169 7.09 30.84 -34.72
CA GLU A 1169 8.13 31.56 -33.96
C GLU A 1169 7.56 32.69 -33.09
N ALA A 1170 6.85 33.64 -33.71
CA ALA A 1170 6.31 34.83 -33.01
C ALA A 1170 5.34 34.52 -31.86
N ARG A 1171 4.52 33.46 -31.96
CA ARG A 1171 3.64 33.06 -30.84
C ARG A 1171 4.41 32.23 -29.80
N SER A 1172 5.38 31.42 -30.22
CA SER A 1172 6.23 30.69 -29.28
C SER A 1172 7.05 31.62 -28.40
N GLU A 1173 7.56 32.73 -28.95
CA GLU A 1173 8.22 33.80 -28.19
C GLU A 1173 7.28 34.48 -27.19
N ARG A 1174 6.02 34.73 -27.57
CA ARG A 1174 5.02 35.25 -26.63
C ARG A 1174 4.70 34.25 -25.53
N ILE A 1175 4.52 32.96 -25.87
CA ILE A 1175 4.31 31.89 -24.89
C ILE A 1175 5.50 31.84 -23.92
N ALA A 1176 6.73 32.02 -24.40
CA ALA A 1176 7.92 32.10 -23.55
C ALA A 1176 7.89 33.25 -22.52
N SER A 1177 7.07 34.28 -22.74
CA SER A 1177 6.84 35.37 -21.79
C SER A 1177 5.69 35.14 -20.80
N TYR A 1178 4.88 34.09 -21.01
CA TYR A 1178 3.71 33.77 -20.18
C TYR A 1178 4.09 32.92 -18.97
N PHE A 1179 3.20 32.87 -17.98
CA PHE A 1179 3.40 32.09 -16.76
C PHE A 1179 2.18 31.24 -16.44
N GLY A 1180 2.37 29.93 -16.34
CA GLY A 1180 1.29 28.97 -16.02
C GLY A 1180 1.70 27.96 -14.96
N ASN A 1181 0.74 27.48 -14.18
CA ASN A 1181 0.92 26.40 -13.22
C ASN A 1181 0.43 25.07 -13.84
N ALA A 1182 1.12 23.95 -13.65
CA ALA A 1182 0.78 22.67 -14.33
C ALA A 1182 0.48 21.57 -13.31
N GLN A 1183 -0.59 21.75 -12.53
CA GLN A 1183 -0.92 20.88 -11.40
C GLN A 1183 -1.88 19.74 -11.77
N ARG A 1184 -2.52 19.82 -12.93
CA ARG A 1184 -3.42 18.82 -13.49
C ARG A 1184 -3.01 18.41 -14.91
N PRO A 1185 -1.74 18.05 -15.16
CA PRO A 1185 -1.34 17.47 -16.44
C PRO A 1185 -1.99 16.10 -16.62
N PHE A 1186 -2.21 15.67 -17.87
CA PHE A 1186 -2.63 14.29 -18.10
C PHE A 1186 -1.49 13.31 -17.76
N LEU A 1187 -1.78 12.33 -16.90
CA LEU A 1187 -0.88 11.22 -16.62
C LEU A 1187 -1.01 10.15 -17.70
N TYR A 1188 -2.24 9.70 -17.93
CA TYR A 1188 -2.63 8.75 -18.97
C TYR A 1188 -3.60 9.42 -19.97
N PRO A 1189 -3.62 8.98 -21.24
CA PRO A 1189 -2.74 7.95 -21.82
C PRO A 1189 -1.28 8.42 -22.02
N GLU A 1190 -0.38 7.48 -22.26
CA GLU A 1190 1.07 7.75 -22.40
C GLU A 1190 1.40 8.50 -23.69
N ASP A 1191 0.60 8.32 -24.74
CA ASP A 1191 0.78 8.85 -26.10
C ASP A 1191 0.21 10.27 -26.31
N LYS A 1192 0.22 11.09 -25.24
CA LYS A 1192 -0.09 12.53 -25.30
C LYS A 1192 0.96 13.30 -26.11
N LEU A 1193 0.57 14.43 -26.69
CA LEU A 1193 1.44 15.31 -27.48
C LEU A 1193 1.76 16.60 -26.68
N PRO A 1194 2.90 16.70 -25.96
CA PRO A 1194 3.22 17.91 -25.21
C PRO A 1194 3.51 19.08 -26.17
N LEU A 1195 2.72 20.15 -26.08
CA LEU A 1195 2.86 21.36 -26.90
C LEU A 1195 3.47 22.52 -26.12
N VAL A 1196 3.08 22.65 -24.85
CA VAL A 1196 3.60 23.69 -23.95
C VAL A 1196 4.00 23.04 -22.64
N MET A 1197 5.21 23.34 -22.18
CA MET A 1197 5.76 22.90 -20.91
C MET A 1197 5.71 24.04 -19.89
N ALA A 1198 5.47 23.70 -18.64
CA ALA A 1198 5.71 24.54 -17.47
C ALA A 1198 6.85 23.88 -16.69
N GLY A 1199 8.09 24.29 -16.96
CA GLY A 1199 9.27 23.55 -16.49
C GLY A 1199 9.34 22.15 -17.13
N ALA A 1200 9.44 21.10 -16.31
CA ALA A 1200 9.48 19.70 -16.79
C ALA A 1200 8.09 19.06 -16.94
N VAL A 1201 7.02 19.78 -16.61
CA VAL A 1201 5.65 19.24 -16.59
C VAL A 1201 4.89 19.75 -17.81
N PRO A 1202 4.15 18.89 -18.54
CA PRO A 1202 3.32 19.34 -19.64
C PRO A 1202 2.18 20.25 -19.15
N TYR A 1203 2.19 21.51 -19.58
CA TYR A 1203 1.11 22.47 -19.31
C TYR A 1203 -0.06 22.28 -20.26
N ILE A 1204 0.24 22.02 -21.54
CA ILE A 1204 -0.71 21.65 -22.60
C ILE A 1204 -0.20 20.39 -23.28
N ALA A 1205 -0.93 19.29 -23.12
CA ALA A 1205 -0.67 18.04 -23.81
C ALA A 1205 -1.99 17.39 -24.24
N PRO A 1206 -2.53 17.71 -25.42
CA PRO A 1206 -3.77 17.09 -25.89
C PRO A 1206 -3.67 15.56 -26.02
N ILE A 1207 -4.85 14.95 -25.97
CA ILE A 1207 -5.08 13.53 -26.22
C ILE A 1207 -6.16 13.37 -27.29
N ARG A 1208 -6.17 12.23 -27.99
CA ARG A 1208 -7.16 11.94 -29.04
C ARG A 1208 -8.32 11.04 -28.60
N CYS A 1209 -8.41 10.75 -27.29
CA CYS A 1209 -9.35 9.76 -26.75
C CYS A 1209 -9.18 8.41 -27.48
N GLU A 1210 -10.22 7.91 -28.16
CA GLU A 1210 -10.14 6.70 -28.99
C GLU A 1210 -10.23 6.98 -30.51
N GLY A 1211 -10.27 8.25 -30.91
CA GLY A 1211 -10.52 8.63 -32.29
C GLY A 1211 -9.47 9.56 -32.87
N TRP A 1212 -9.90 10.58 -33.60
CA TRP A 1212 -8.98 11.43 -34.37
C TRP A 1212 -9.09 12.93 -34.07
N GLY A 1213 -10.08 13.37 -33.30
CA GLY A 1213 -10.16 14.74 -32.77
C GLY A 1213 -9.23 14.94 -31.58
N TYR A 1214 -9.44 16.06 -30.88
CA TYR A 1214 -8.57 16.43 -29.76
C TYR A 1214 -9.34 16.87 -28.53
N PHE A 1215 -9.00 16.28 -27.39
CA PHE A 1215 -9.38 16.76 -26.07
C PHE A 1215 -8.18 17.46 -25.44
N PHE A 1216 -8.34 18.75 -25.19
CA PHE A 1216 -7.32 19.59 -24.56
C PHE A 1216 -7.72 19.91 -23.13
N ASN A 1217 -6.72 19.98 -22.25
CA ASN A 1217 -6.83 20.60 -20.94
C ASN A 1217 -5.71 21.62 -20.76
N ILE A 1218 -6.03 22.76 -20.17
CA ILE A 1218 -5.02 23.59 -19.53
C ILE A 1218 -4.72 22.97 -18.18
N GLY A 1219 -3.52 22.42 -17.99
CA GLY A 1219 -3.15 21.69 -16.79
C GLY A 1219 -3.07 22.53 -15.51
N GLY A 1220 -3.55 23.78 -15.51
CA GLY A 1220 -3.39 24.75 -14.42
C GLY A 1220 -4.67 25.24 -13.79
N PHE A 1221 -4.55 25.90 -12.64
CA PHE A 1221 -5.62 26.63 -11.95
C PHE A 1221 -5.40 28.14 -12.06
N ASN A 1222 -6.47 28.94 -11.94
CA ASN A 1222 -6.40 30.41 -11.96
C ASN A 1222 -5.72 30.94 -13.24
N VAL A 1223 -6.05 30.35 -14.37
CA VAL A 1223 -5.43 30.66 -15.65
C VAL A 1223 -5.84 32.05 -16.12
N LYS A 1224 -4.86 32.89 -16.50
CA LYS A 1224 -5.15 34.20 -17.10
C LYS A 1224 -5.74 34.01 -18.48
N ILE A 1225 -6.89 34.63 -18.71
CA ILE A 1225 -7.72 34.37 -19.89
C ILE A 1225 -7.03 34.83 -21.18
N GLU A 1226 -6.29 35.93 -21.15
CA GLU A 1226 -5.60 36.47 -22.32
C GLU A 1226 -4.48 35.51 -22.79
N GLU A 1227 -3.71 34.96 -21.85
CA GLU A 1227 -2.63 34.00 -22.11
C GLU A 1227 -3.21 32.66 -22.57
N ALA A 1228 -4.26 32.18 -21.89
CA ALA A 1228 -4.98 30.97 -22.26
C ALA A 1228 -5.59 31.08 -23.66
N ALA A 1229 -6.24 32.20 -23.96
CA ALA A 1229 -6.89 32.44 -25.23
C ALA A 1229 -5.89 32.52 -26.38
N ASP A 1230 -4.68 33.08 -26.21
CA ASP A 1230 -3.66 33.06 -27.28
C ASP A 1230 -3.17 31.63 -27.56
N ILE A 1231 -2.94 30.82 -26.51
CA ILE A 1231 -2.52 29.42 -26.65
C ILE A 1231 -3.62 28.58 -27.31
N VAL A 1232 -4.86 28.65 -26.78
CA VAL A 1232 -6.03 27.94 -27.33
C VAL A 1232 -6.26 28.36 -28.78
N SER A 1233 -6.22 29.65 -29.07
CA SER A 1233 -6.36 30.15 -30.45
C SER A 1233 -5.23 29.65 -31.33
N GLY A 1234 -4.00 29.55 -30.81
CA GLY A 1234 -2.87 28.97 -31.53
C GLY A 1234 -3.10 27.54 -31.99
N THR A 1235 -3.63 26.67 -31.13
CA THR A 1235 -3.92 25.30 -31.53
C THR A 1235 -5.08 25.25 -32.53
N LEU A 1236 -6.14 26.04 -32.33
CA LEU A 1236 -7.27 26.12 -33.26
C LEU A 1236 -6.84 26.60 -34.64
N ILE A 1237 -5.99 27.63 -34.72
CA ILE A 1237 -5.46 28.17 -35.97
C ILE A 1237 -4.59 27.13 -36.67
N HIS A 1238 -3.72 26.44 -35.93
CA HIS A 1238 -2.90 25.38 -36.51
C HIS A 1238 -3.78 24.27 -37.09
N LEU A 1239 -4.71 23.74 -36.29
CA LEU A 1239 -5.62 22.68 -36.70
C LEU A 1239 -6.54 23.11 -37.83
N TRP A 1240 -6.95 24.38 -37.90
CA TRP A 1240 -7.79 24.88 -39.00
C TRP A 1240 -7.03 24.98 -40.33
N ASN A 1241 -5.76 25.38 -40.27
CA ASN A 1241 -4.96 25.74 -41.44
C ASN A 1241 -4.06 24.62 -41.97
N ASN A 1242 -3.87 23.53 -41.23
CA ASN A 1242 -2.96 22.45 -41.60
C ASN A 1242 -3.68 21.10 -41.70
N PRO A 1243 -3.21 20.19 -42.56
CA PRO A 1243 -3.59 18.78 -42.48
C PRO A 1243 -3.25 18.22 -41.10
N TRP A 1244 -4.10 17.33 -40.59
CA TRP A 1244 -3.91 16.68 -39.31
C TRP A 1244 -3.08 15.43 -39.48
N GLU A 1245 -2.22 15.15 -38.50
CA GLU A 1245 -1.51 13.87 -38.47
C GLU A 1245 -2.51 12.71 -38.33
N PRO A 1246 -2.32 11.60 -39.07
CA PRO A 1246 -3.11 10.40 -38.89
C PRO A 1246 -3.10 9.96 -37.43
N ASN A 1247 -4.28 9.64 -36.88
CA ASN A 1247 -4.32 8.89 -35.64
C ASN A 1247 -3.68 7.52 -35.87
N ASN A 1248 -3.09 6.93 -34.83
CA ASN A 1248 -2.61 5.55 -34.89
C ASN A 1248 -3.64 4.63 -34.23
N PRO A 1249 -4.71 4.20 -34.94
CA PRO A 1249 -5.74 3.31 -34.39
C PRO A 1249 -5.18 1.94 -33.97
N ALA A 1250 -3.95 1.60 -34.37
CA ALA A 1250 -3.27 0.40 -33.90
C ALA A 1250 -2.91 0.48 -32.41
N LYS A 1251 -2.80 1.66 -31.78
CA LYS A 1251 -2.47 1.77 -30.35
C LYS A 1251 -3.65 1.54 -29.39
N ARG A 1252 -4.88 1.41 -29.91
CA ARG A 1252 -6.06 1.19 -29.07
C ARG A 1252 -6.00 -0.19 -28.44
N VAL A 1253 -6.00 -0.25 -27.10
CA VAL A 1253 -6.07 -1.50 -26.36
C VAL A 1253 -7.53 -1.97 -26.30
N THR A 1254 -7.80 -3.13 -26.90
CA THR A 1254 -9.11 -3.76 -26.91
C THR A 1254 -9.02 -5.12 -26.22
N LEU A 1255 -10.08 -5.47 -25.47
CA LEU A 1255 -10.26 -6.82 -24.97
C LEU A 1255 -11.08 -7.61 -25.99
N TRP A 1256 -10.54 -8.75 -26.40
CA TRP A 1256 -11.20 -9.70 -27.25
C TRP A 1256 -11.36 -11.05 -26.55
N ARG A 1257 -12.44 -11.76 -26.85
CA ARG A 1257 -12.69 -13.14 -26.41
C ARG A 1257 -12.89 -14.04 -27.61
N PHE A 1258 -12.54 -15.32 -27.51
CA PHE A 1258 -12.74 -16.25 -28.61
C PHE A 1258 -12.89 -17.71 -28.18
#